data_AF-A0A318KPS0-F1
#
_entry.id   AF-A0A318KPS0-F1
#
_cell.length_a   1.000
_cell.length_b   1.000
_cell.length_c   1.000
_cell.angle_alpha   90.00
_cell.angle_beta   90.00
_cell.angle_gamma   90.00
#
_symmetry.space_group_name_H-M   'P 1'
#
loop_
_entity.id
_entity.type
_entity.pdbx_description
1 polymer ?
#
loop_
_entity_poly.entity_id
_entity_poly.type
_entity_poly.pdbx_seq_one_letter_code
_entity_poly.pdbx_strand_id
1 'polypeptide(L)'
;MDHHHHAAAGVSVSRRQFFKISAAGMSATSLAVMGMAPSTAQAEVRQYKLSRATEVRNTCTYCSVGCGLLMYSLGDGAKNAKQEIIHIEGDPDHPVSRGSLCPKGAGLLDFVHSPGRLKYPEVREAGSDQWKRISWHEAVERIAKHMKADRDANFIDKNADGVPVNRWLSTGMLTASASSNETGILTQKFMRSLGIIATDAQARVCHGPTVAALASTFGRGAMTNSWVDIKNADFILVMGGNAAEAHPVGFKWAIEAKKQRGAKLIVVDPRFNRTAAVADQYVPIRAGSDIVFLGGIINWLIANDKIHWDYVKAYTNASLIVKEEYGFDEGLFSGFDAEKSKYDRASWNYELDANGAAKRDPSLEHPRCVWNLMKAHFARYTPELVSSLTGSPKEGFLAVCQHLGETAAPNKVGTILYALGWTQHTVGAQNIRTMAMIQLLLGNIGMPGGGVNALRGHSNIQGLSDLGLLSTSLPGYLTLPNETQHPTLADYLAKNTPKTLLDGQFNYWSNTPKFFVSLMKWFWGDKATADNNWGYDWLPKWDKLYDVLHMVELMHQGKMNGFIVQGFNPLASFPDANKVREAFSKLKYMVVIDPITTETSSFWQNHGESNPADPAKIQTEVFRLPSTCFAEEDGSIVNSSRWLQWHFKGADAPGEAKSDQEIIGELFVALRELYKKDAGKGAEPILNLSWPYRDPKNPTPEELAKEMNGRALADLFDPKDPTKQLAKKGEQLPGFALLRDDGSTMSACWIFSGCWTQAGNQMSRRDNTDVGLGNTPGWAWAWPANRRILYNRASCTPEGKPWDPSRKLIAWNGEKWAGIDVPDFKADAGPDTGMNPFIMNPEGVGRLFAVDKLADGPFPEHYEPMESPIGTNPLHPKVVSSPAVRIFKGDRERLGTHKEFPYVGTTYRLTEHFQFWTKSVRLNAIAQPEQFVEISEQLAKEKGIAQGDWVKVSSKRGFIKAKAVVTKRMKPLAINQQTVHQIGIPLHWGWEGVAKKGFLTNVLPPFVGDCNTQTPEYKSFLVNIEKA
;
A
#
# COMPACT_ATOMS: atom_id res chain seq x y z
N MET A 1 25.31 61.09 -11.96
CA MET A 1 25.62 62.50 -11.64
C MET A 1 24.31 63.20 -11.37
N ASP A 2 24.35 64.04 -10.34
CA ASP A 2 23.47 65.15 -9.98
C ASP A 2 22.11 64.91 -9.31
N HIS A 3 22.18 65.03 -7.97
CA HIS A 3 21.16 65.54 -7.08
C HIS A 3 20.81 67.01 -7.39
N HIS A 4 19.53 67.36 -7.29
CA HIS A 4 19.09 68.72 -6.99
C HIS A 4 18.24 68.74 -5.72
N HIS A 5 18.67 69.56 -4.75
CA HIS A 5 17.87 70.08 -3.65
C HIS A 5 17.27 71.44 -4.04
N HIS A 6 16.03 71.70 -3.64
CA HIS A 6 15.61 73.03 -3.16
C HIS A 6 14.52 72.92 -2.09
N ALA A 7 14.54 73.91 -1.20
CA ALA A 7 14.03 73.93 0.16
C ALA A 7 12.57 74.43 0.31
N ALA A 8 12.06 74.24 1.52
CA ALA A 8 10.68 74.42 1.98
C ALA A 8 10.22 75.88 2.21
N ALA A 9 8.90 76.08 2.12
CA ALA A 9 8.18 77.23 2.67
C ALA A 9 7.38 76.80 3.92
N GLY A 10 7.47 77.56 5.01
CA GLY A 10 6.78 77.33 6.28
C GLY A 10 5.33 77.82 6.30
N VAL A 11 4.47 77.13 7.08
CA VAL A 11 3.04 77.42 7.25
C VAL A 11 2.79 78.14 8.58
N SER A 12 2.01 79.23 8.59
CA SER A 12 1.58 79.94 9.80
C SER A 12 0.28 79.35 10.39
N VAL A 13 0.29 78.99 11.68
CA VAL A 13 -0.89 78.45 12.40
C VAL A 13 -1.67 79.59 13.06
N SER A 14 -2.99 79.64 12.87
CA SER A 14 -3.85 80.68 13.47
C SER A 14 -4.11 80.44 14.97
N ARG A 15 -4.43 81.50 15.74
CA ARG A 15 -4.80 81.40 17.17
C ARG A 15 -5.92 80.39 17.45
N ARG A 16 -6.89 80.25 16.53
CA ARG A 16 -8.00 79.28 16.66
C ARG A 16 -7.54 77.83 16.44
N GLN A 17 -6.54 77.60 15.58
CA GLN A 17 -5.90 76.31 15.42
C GLN A 17 -4.99 75.98 16.61
N PHE A 18 -4.28 76.97 17.16
CA PHE A 18 -3.50 76.79 18.39
C PHE A 18 -4.38 76.33 19.55
N PHE A 19 -5.54 76.96 19.79
CA PHE A 19 -6.46 76.52 20.85
C PHE A 19 -7.06 75.12 20.61
N LYS A 20 -7.33 74.72 19.35
CA LYS A 20 -7.75 73.35 19.03
C LYS A 20 -6.65 72.32 19.27
N ILE A 21 -5.40 72.66 18.91
CA ILE A 21 -4.23 71.79 19.13
C ILE A 21 -3.92 71.67 20.63
N SER A 22 -4.02 72.76 21.39
CA SER A 22 -3.80 72.74 22.84
C SER A 22 -4.91 72.00 23.60
N ALA A 23 -6.17 72.11 23.14
CA ALA A 23 -7.29 71.34 23.71
C ALA A 23 -7.19 69.83 23.42
N ALA A 24 -6.76 69.46 22.21
CA ALA A 24 -6.45 68.07 21.85
C ALA A 24 -5.21 67.54 22.59
N GLY A 25 -4.19 68.39 22.80
CA GLY A 25 -2.98 68.06 23.54
C GLY A 25 -3.25 67.82 25.03
N MET A 26 -4.08 68.64 25.69
CA MET A 26 -4.47 68.41 27.08
C MET A 26 -5.28 67.12 27.26
N SER A 27 -6.23 66.83 26.37
CA SER A 27 -7.02 65.59 26.45
C SER A 27 -6.15 64.35 26.20
N ALA A 28 -5.19 64.40 25.28
CA ALA A 28 -4.22 63.32 25.06
C ALA A 28 -3.25 63.13 26.25
N THR A 29 -2.82 64.22 26.89
CA THR A 29 -1.89 64.14 28.04
C THR A 29 -2.59 63.66 29.30
N SER A 30 -3.85 64.06 29.54
CA SER A 30 -4.68 63.56 30.64
C SER A 30 -5.00 62.06 30.50
N LEU A 31 -5.23 61.57 29.28
CA LEU A 31 -5.40 60.13 29.02
C LEU A 31 -4.12 59.33 29.30
N ALA A 32 -2.95 59.89 28.99
CA ALA A 32 -1.67 59.25 29.29
C ALA A 32 -1.37 59.19 30.80
N VAL A 33 -1.67 60.26 31.55
CA VAL A 33 -1.46 60.33 33.00
C VAL A 33 -2.47 59.46 33.78
N MET A 34 -3.68 59.24 33.24
CA MET A 34 -4.66 58.28 33.79
C MET A 34 -4.38 56.81 33.44
N GLY A 35 -3.21 56.49 32.87
CA GLY A 35 -2.82 55.12 32.51
C GLY A 35 -3.54 54.55 31.29
N MET A 36 -4.21 55.40 30.50
CA MET A 36 -4.89 55.01 29.25
C MET A 36 -4.04 55.26 27.99
N ALA A 37 -2.77 55.69 28.14
CA ALA A 37 -1.82 55.51 27.06
C ALA A 37 -1.62 53.99 26.86
N PRO A 38 -1.76 53.45 25.64
CA PRO A 38 -1.34 52.08 25.41
C PRO A 38 0.11 51.99 25.86
N SER A 39 0.42 51.02 26.72
CA SER A 39 1.81 50.70 27.00
C SER A 39 2.49 50.58 25.64
N THR A 40 3.66 51.20 25.48
CA THR A 40 4.53 50.85 24.36
C THR A 40 4.61 49.33 24.38
N ALA A 41 3.91 48.68 23.45
CA ALA A 41 3.99 47.24 23.29
C ALA A 41 5.42 47.00 22.84
N GLN A 42 6.31 46.77 23.80
CA GLN A 42 7.54 46.10 23.48
C GLN A 42 7.08 44.81 22.83
N ALA A 43 7.49 44.62 21.57
CA ALA A 43 7.39 43.32 20.94
C ALA A 43 8.32 42.38 21.71
N GLU A 44 7.94 42.01 22.93
CA GLU A 44 8.61 40.99 23.70
C GLU A 44 8.31 39.69 22.95
N VAL A 45 9.35 39.10 22.39
CA VAL A 45 9.24 37.79 21.76
C VAL A 45 8.77 36.84 22.85
N ARG A 46 7.54 36.31 22.72
CA ARG A 46 7.02 35.30 23.65
C ARG A 46 8.10 34.23 23.87
N GLN A 47 8.26 33.76 25.11
CA GLN A 47 9.20 32.67 25.38
C GLN A 47 8.92 31.48 24.45
N TYR A 48 9.98 30.82 23.99
CA TYR A 48 9.87 29.67 23.11
C TYR A 48 9.11 28.56 23.83
N LYS A 49 7.86 28.29 23.42
CA LYS A 49 6.90 27.44 24.13
C LYS A 49 7.36 26.00 24.40
N LEU A 50 8.43 25.55 23.74
CA LEU A 50 8.95 24.18 23.83
C LEU A 50 10.23 24.08 24.69
N SER A 51 10.72 25.18 25.26
CA SER A 51 12.03 25.23 25.94
C SER A 51 12.18 24.28 27.13
N ARG A 52 11.07 23.74 27.66
CA ARG A 52 11.03 22.75 28.75
C ARG A 52 10.10 21.57 28.45
N ALA A 53 9.72 21.38 27.19
CA ALA A 53 8.94 20.23 26.78
C ALA A 53 9.85 19.00 26.61
N THR A 54 9.30 17.81 26.84
CA THR A 54 9.99 16.55 26.50
C THR A 54 9.88 16.31 25.00
N GLU A 55 11.01 16.26 24.30
CA GLU A 55 11.07 15.95 22.87
C GLU A 55 11.11 14.44 22.64
N VAL A 56 10.26 13.94 21.76
CA VAL A 56 10.17 12.52 21.38
C VAL A 56 10.15 12.37 19.86
N ARG A 57 10.96 11.45 19.33
CA ARG A 57 11.04 11.15 17.90
C ARG A 57 10.02 10.10 17.48
N ASN A 58 9.28 10.37 16.42
CA ASN A 58 8.27 9.45 15.89
C ASN A 58 8.20 9.53 14.35
N THR A 59 7.30 8.78 13.70
CA THR A 59 7.09 8.77 12.25
C THR A 59 5.63 9.08 11.91
N CYS A 60 5.38 9.82 10.83
CA CYS A 60 4.03 10.16 10.39
C CYS A 60 3.14 8.93 10.14
N THR A 61 1.95 8.91 10.75
CA THR A 61 1.00 7.78 10.71
C THR A 61 0.21 7.64 9.39
N TYR A 62 0.26 8.61 8.48
CA TYR A 62 -0.62 8.64 7.32
C TYR A 62 -0.10 7.83 6.12
N CYS A 63 0.72 8.44 5.27
CA CYS A 63 1.17 7.83 4.01
C CYS A 63 2.56 7.20 4.14
N SER A 64 2.89 6.32 3.20
CA SER A 64 4.13 5.54 3.16
C SER A 64 5.43 6.32 2.87
N VAL A 65 5.40 7.66 2.83
CA VAL A 65 6.65 8.44 2.76
C VAL A 65 7.50 8.18 4.00
N GLY A 66 6.86 8.05 5.17
CA GLY A 66 7.54 7.80 6.44
C GLY A 66 8.33 9.01 6.92
N CYS A 67 7.72 10.21 6.89
CA CYS A 67 8.37 11.44 7.36
C CYS A 67 8.66 11.34 8.87
N GLY A 68 9.88 11.69 9.29
CA GLY A 68 10.24 11.80 10.71
C GLY A 68 9.57 12.99 11.38
N LEU A 69 9.26 12.83 12.67
CA LEU A 69 8.57 13.80 13.52
C LEU A 69 9.37 14.07 14.79
N LEU A 70 9.28 15.32 15.27
CA LEU A 70 9.55 15.69 16.65
C LEU A 70 8.22 16.04 17.33
N MET A 71 7.89 15.31 18.38
CA MET A 71 6.73 15.55 19.22
C MET A 71 7.19 16.17 20.54
N TYR A 72 6.45 17.13 21.06
CA TYR A 72 6.80 17.82 22.29
C TYR A 72 5.68 17.65 23.31
N SER A 73 5.99 17.06 24.45
CA SER A 73 5.05 16.82 25.52
C SER A 73 5.29 17.76 26.71
N LEU A 74 4.20 18.27 27.30
CA LEU A 74 4.23 18.82 28.64
C LEU A 74 4.48 17.69 29.64
N GLY A 75 5.33 17.93 30.64
CA GLY A 75 5.80 16.91 31.59
C GLY A 75 7.19 16.38 31.19
N ASP A 76 8.12 16.38 32.15
CA ASP A 76 9.54 16.05 31.99
C ASP A 76 9.86 14.54 32.08
N GLY A 77 8.82 13.70 32.02
CA GLY A 77 8.93 12.26 32.23
C GLY A 77 8.93 11.84 33.70
N ALA A 78 8.83 12.78 34.65
CA ALA A 78 8.59 12.43 36.05
C ALA A 78 7.27 11.66 36.20
N LYS A 79 7.28 10.64 37.05
CA LYS A 79 6.11 9.76 37.31
C LYS A 79 4.83 10.53 37.70
N ASN A 80 4.97 11.71 38.30
CA ASN A 80 3.85 12.55 38.75
C ASN A 80 3.35 13.52 37.67
N ALA A 81 4.07 13.66 36.55
CA ALA A 81 3.70 14.54 35.44
C ALA A 81 3.13 13.69 34.31
N LYS A 82 1.81 13.75 34.10
CA LYS A 82 1.19 13.09 32.96
C LYS A 82 1.64 13.79 31.67
N GLN A 83 2.28 13.02 30.79
CA GLN A 83 2.70 13.55 29.50
C GLN A 83 1.50 13.89 28.61
N GLU A 84 1.52 15.08 28.03
CA GLU A 84 0.52 15.56 27.07
C GLU A 84 1.21 16.22 25.89
N ILE A 85 1.02 15.70 24.67
CA ILE A 85 1.64 16.26 23.48
C ILE A 85 1.02 17.64 23.18
N ILE A 86 1.83 18.69 23.17
CA ILE A 86 1.40 20.09 22.93
C ILE A 86 1.87 20.63 21.57
N HIS A 87 2.77 19.93 20.89
CA HIS A 87 3.25 20.32 19.56
C HIS A 87 3.84 19.14 18.80
N ILE A 88 3.75 19.18 17.47
CA ILE A 88 4.38 18.23 16.54
C ILE A 88 4.91 19.04 15.36
N GLU A 89 6.17 18.80 14.99
CA GLU A 89 6.80 19.30 13.78
C GLU A 89 7.68 18.22 13.12
N GLY A 90 8.30 18.55 11.98
CA GLY A 90 9.10 17.59 11.23
C GLY A 90 10.52 17.46 11.78
N ASP A 91 11.06 16.25 11.74
CA ASP A 91 12.45 15.96 12.12
C ASP A 91 13.42 16.47 11.03
N PRO A 92 14.27 17.48 11.31
CA PRO A 92 15.19 18.05 10.33
C PRO A 92 16.28 17.07 9.89
N ASP A 93 16.65 16.10 10.73
CA ASP A 93 17.71 15.14 10.45
C ASP A 93 17.24 14.02 9.52
N HIS A 94 15.93 13.81 9.41
CA HIS A 94 15.36 12.70 8.65
C HIS A 94 15.66 12.84 7.15
N PRO A 95 16.35 11.88 6.51
CA PRO A 95 16.94 12.08 5.18
C PRO A 95 15.90 12.26 4.08
N VAL A 96 14.73 11.63 4.21
CA VAL A 96 13.61 11.78 3.25
C VAL A 96 12.90 13.13 3.40
N SER A 97 12.42 13.48 4.60
CA SER A 97 11.57 14.65 4.82
C SER A 97 12.37 15.93 5.04
N ARG A 98 13.53 15.87 5.68
CA ARG A 98 14.36 17.02 6.09
C ARG A 98 13.52 18.13 6.73
N GLY A 99 12.79 17.77 7.80
CA GLY A 99 11.90 18.68 8.53
C GLY A 99 10.56 19.01 7.86
N SER A 100 10.37 18.68 6.57
CA SER A 100 9.10 19.00 5.90
C SER A 100 7.95 18.06 6.28
N LEU A 101 6.77 18.64 6.49
CA LEU A 101 5.51 17.93 6.64
C LEU A 101 4.46 18.52 5.69
N CYS A 102 3.61 17.64 5.15
CA CYS A 102 2.43 18.05 4.39
C CYS A 102 1.26 18.37 5.33
N PRO A 103 0.14 18.95 4.86
CA PRO A 103 -0.95 19.36 5.76
C PRO A 103 -1.55 18.23 6.59
N LYS A 104 -1.42 16.97 6.15
CA LYS A 104 -1.78 15.79 6.97
C LYS A 104 -0.84 15.68 8.17
N GLY A 105 0.47 15.58 7.93
CA GLY A 105 1.48 15.44 8.99
C GLY A 105 1.54 16.66 9.92
N ALA A 106 1.43 17.87 9.37
CA ALA A 106 1.41 19.10 10.16
C ALA A 106 0.15 19.24 11.03
N GLY A 107 -0.94 18.55 10.68
CA GLY A 107 -2.19 18.51 11.45
C GLY A 107 -2.26 17.42 12.53
N LEU A 108 -1.19 16.65 12.76
CA LEU A 108 -1.23 15.48 13.66
C LEU A 108 -1.63 15.81 15.11
N LEU A 109 -1.33 17.01 15.60
CA LEU A 109 -1.73 17.43 16.95
C LEU A 109 -3.27 17.37 17.11
N ASP A 110 -4.01 17.85 16.11
CA ASP A 110 -5.47 17.82 16.08
C ASP A 110 -6.04 16.39 15.91
N PHE A 111 -5.23 15.44 15.43
CA PHE A 111 -5.61 14.03 15.41
C PHE A 111 -5.46 13.41 16.80
N VAL A 112 -4.29 13.59 17.42
CA VAL A 112 -4.01 13.12 18.80
C VAL A 112 -5.09 13.63 19.76
N HIS A 113 -5.48 14.91 19.61
CA HIS A 113 -6.50 15.58 20.42
C HIS A 113 -7.88 15.64 19.77
N SER A 114 -8.16 14.79 18.78
CA SER A 114 -9.44 14.81 18.11
C SER A 114 -10.59 14.60 19.11
N PRO A 115 -11.70 15.35 19.02
CA PRO A 115 -12.87 15.10 19.86
C PRO A 115 -13.49 13.71 19.63
N GLY A 116 -13.18 13.07 18.49
CA GLY A 116 -13.63 11.71 18.18
C GLY A 116 -12.77 10.60 18.80
N ARG A 117 -11.70 10.93 19.55
CA ARG A 117 -10.85 9.92 20.21
C ARG A 117 -11.69 9.05 21.14
N LEU A 118 -11.59 7.73 20.97
CA LEU A 118 -12.27 6.76 21.81
C LEU A 118 -11.57 6.66 23.17
N LYS A 119 -12.36 6.57 24.24
CA LYS A 119 -11.86 6.62 25.63
C LYS A 119 -12.18 5.39 26.46
N TYR A 120 -13.27 4.69 26.16
CA TYR A 120 -13.75 3.56 26.96
C TYR A 120 -14.26 2.46 26.06
N PRO A 121 -14.19 1.18 26.47
CA PRO A 121 -14.94 0.11 25.82
C PRO A 121 -16.43 0.44 25.83
N GLU A 122 -17.06 0.31 24.68
CA GLU A 122 -18.49 0.51 24.50
C GLU A 122 -19.11 -0.70 23.81
N VAL A 123 -20.36 -1.01 24.16
CA VAL A 123 -21.17 -2.00 23.46
C VAL A 123 -22.46 -1.36 22.98
N ARG A 124 -22.87 -1.70 21.77
CA ARG A 124 -24.23 -1.51 21.29
C ARG A 124 -24.92 -2.87 21.34
N GLU A 125 -25.93 -2.97 22.19
CA GLU A 125 -26.75 -4.17 22.33
C GLU A 125 -27.62 -4.38 21.07
N ALA A 126 -28.02 -5.62 20.79
CA ALA A 126 -28.89 -5.95 19.65
C ALA A 126 -30.18 -5.09 19.64
N GLY A 127 -30.51 -4.52 18.48
CA GLY A 127 -31.68 -3.63 18.32
C GLY A 127 -31.56 -2.23 18.95
N SER A 128 -30.52 -1.94 19.73
CA SER A 128 -30.33 -0.64 20.40
C SER A 128 -29.97 0.49 19.43
N ASP A 129 -30.33 1.72 19.76
CA ASP A 129 -29.92 2.95 19.08
C ASP A 129 -28.84 3.73 19.85
N GLN A 130 -28.29 3.16 20.93
CA GLN A 130 -27.32 3.82 21.80
C GLN A 130 -26.13 2.92 22.15
N TRP A 131 -24.98 3.57 22.38
CA TRP A 131 -23.80 2.97 23.00
C TRP A 131 -23.96 2.92 24.52
N LYS A 132 -23.49 1.81 25.12
CA LYS A 132 -23.34 1.63 26.55
C LYS A 132 -21.87 1.45 26.88
N ARG A 133 -21.32 2.29 27.76
CA ARG A 133 -19.97 2.08 28.30
C ARG A 133 -19.95 0.80 29.13
N ILE A 134 -18.92 -0.01 28.94
CA ILE A 134 -18.65 -1.23 29.70
C ILE A 134 -17.20 -1.25 30.18
N SER A 135 -16.87 -2.15 31.09
CA SER A 135 -15.47 -2.36 31.51
C SER A 135 -14.70 -3.17 30.47
N TRP A 136 -13.37 -3.06 30.47
CA TRP A 136 -12.50 -3.94 29.69
C TRP A 136 -12.72 -5.42 30.01
N HIS A 137 -12.92 -5.75 31.29
CA HIS A 137 -13.18 -7.13 31.72
C HIS A 137 -14.46 -7.68 31.07
N GLU A 138 -15.56 -6.93 31.15
CA GLU A 138 -16.83 -7.31 30.52
C GLU A 138 -16.69 -7.43 29.00
N ALA A 139 -16.01 -6.49 28.35
CA ALA A 139 -15.79 -6.51 26.91
C ALA A 139 -15.02 -7.78 26.46
N VAL A 140 -13.86 -8.03 27.08
CA VAL A 140 -13.02 -9.20 26.76
C VAL A 140 -13.76 -10.50 27.05
N GLU A 141 -14.48 -10.60 28.17
CA GLU A 141 -15.23 -11.79 28.52
C GLU A 141 -16.35 -12.09 27.51
N ARG A 142 -17.17 -11.09 27.16
CA ARG A 142 -18.26 -11.25 26.20
C ARG A 142 -17.73 -11.60 24.81
N ILE A 143 -16.71 -10.89 24.34
CA ILE A 143 -16.11 -11.16 23.02
C ILE A 143 -15.51 -12.57 22.98
N ALA A 144 -14.73 -12.97 23.98
CA ALA A 144 -14.15 -14.31 24.04
C ALA A 144 -15.22 -15.42 24.07
N LYS A 145 -16.34 -15.20 24.77
CA LYS A 145 -17.51 -16.10 24.77
C LYS A 145 -18.14 -16.20 23.38
N HIS A 146 -18.38 -15.08 22.69
CA HIS A 146 -18.91 -15.08 21.32
C HIS A 146 -17.98 -15.81 20.35
N MET A 147 -16.69 -15.52 20.41
CA MET A 147 -15.69 -16.15 19.57
C MET A 147 -15.57 -17.65 19.82
N LYS A 148 -15.49 -18.11 21.08
CA LYS A 148 -15.43 -19.55 21.39
C LYS A 148 -16.70 -20.28 20.95
N ALA A 149 -17.88 -19.71 21.24
CA ALA A 149 -19.15 -20.32 20.84
C ALA A 149 -19.28 -20.45 19.31
N ASP A 150 -18.92 -19.40 18.57
CA ASP A 150 -18.96 -19.43 17.10
C ASP A 150 -17.92 -20.40 16.53
N ARG A 151 -16.70 -20.42 17.08
CA ARG A 151 -15.63 -21.31 16.63
C ARG A 151 -15.97 -22.77 16.91
N ASP A 152 -16.39 -23.13 18.12
CA ASP A 152 -16.74 -24.53 18.45
C ASP A 152 -17.89 -25.06 17.59
N ALA A 153 -18.85 -24.20 17.22
CA ALA A 153 -19.94 -24.56 16.32
C ALA A 153 -19.47 -24.81 14.88
N ASN A 154 -18.56 -23.97 14.37
CA ASN A 154 -18.28 -23.85 12.93
C ASN A 154 -16.84 -24.20 12.51
N PHE A 155 -15.98 -24.64 13.44
CA PHE A 155 -14.62 -25.06 13.13
C PHE A 155 -14.63 -26.31 12.25
N ILE A 156 -13.76 -26.31 11.25
CA ILE A 156 -13.59 -27.41 10.30
C ILE A 156 -12.22 -28.04 10.57
N ASP A 157 -12.21 -29.17 11.28
CA ASP A 157 -10.98 -29.92 11.58
C ASP A 157 -10.41 -30.55 10.30
N LYS A 158 -11.28 -31.21 9.51
CA LYS A 158 -10.94 -31.90 8.25
C LYS A 158 -11.89 -31.50 7.12
N ASN A 159 -11.41 -31.49 5.88
CA ASN A 159 -12.26 -31.34 4.70
C ASN A 159 -12.97 -32.67 4.36
N ALA A 160 -13.76 -32.67 3.27
CA ALA A 160 -14.52 -33.84 2.82
C ALA A 160 -13.62 -35.04 2.45
N ASP A 161 -12.37 -34.79 2.05
CA ASP A 161 -11.39 -35.82 1.69
C ASP A 161 -10.57 -36.32 2.90
N GLY A 162 -10.90 -35.86 4.12
CA GLY A 162 -10.22 -36.26 5.34
C GLY A 162 -8.88 -35.55 5.62
N VAL A 163 -8.49 -34.57 4.79
CA VAL A 163 -7.29 -33.76 4.98
C VAL A 163 -7.49 -32.82 6.18
N PRO A 164 -6.55 -32.75 7.14
CA PRO A 164 -6.60 -31.75 8.21
C PRO A 164 -6.52 -30.34 7.64
N VAL A 165 -7.55 -29.51 7.87
CA VAL A 165 -7.62 -28.14 7.36
C VAL A 165 -7.71 -27.09 8.45
N ASN A 166 -8.10 -27.45 9.67
CA ASN A 166 -8.06 -26.61 10.87
C ASN A 166 -8.45 -25.14 10.65
N ARG A 167 -9.61 -24.91 10.03
CA ARG A 167 -10.04 -23.57 9.61
C ARG A 167 -11.35 -23.12 10.23
N TRP A 168 -11.47 -21.82 10.43
CA TRP A 168 -12.64 -21.12 10.92
C TRP A 168 -13.05 -20.05 9.92
N LEU A 169 -14.29 -20.16 9.41
CA LEU A 169 -14.78 -19.34 8.29
C LEU A 169 -15.98 -18.45 8.66
N SER A 170 -16.65 -18.74 9.79
CA SER A 170 -17.82 -17.97 10.23
C SER A 170 -17.46 -16.68 10.97
N THR A 171 -16.18 -16.46 11.29
CA THR A 171 -15.67 -15.17 11.76
C THR A 171 -14.46 -14.75 10.93
N GLY A 172 -14.45 -13.49 10.50
CA GLY A 172 -13.34 -12.88 9.76
C GLY A 172 -12.70 -11.73 10.51
N MET A 173 -11.54 -11.27 10.05
CA MET A 173 -10.82 -10.15 10.65
C MET A 173 -10.15 -9.24 9.62
N LEU A 174 -10.36 -7.93 9.72
CA LEU A 174 -9.56 -6.92 9.02
C LEU A 174 -8.48 -6.36 9.93
N THR A 175 -7.34 -5.99 9.34
CA THR A 175 -6.13 -5.59 10.07
C THR A 175 -5.63 -4.19 9.70
N ALA A 176 -4.89 -3.56 10.62
CA ALA A 176 -4.59 -2.14 10.60
C ALA A 176 -3.25 -1.80 9.91
N SER A 177 -3.28 -1.38 8.64
CA SER A 177 -2.05 -0.91 7.94
C SER A 177 -1.47 0.41 8.47
N ALA A 178 -2.08 0.99 9.51
CA ALA A 178 -1.59 2.17 10.22
C ALA A 178 -1.00 1.85 11.61
N SER A 179 -1.11 0.60 12.08
CA SER A 179 -0.48 0.13 13.32
C SER A 179 0.95 -0.38 13.05
N SER A 180 1.68 -0.64 14.13
CA SER A 180 3.07 -1.12 14.09
C SER A 180 3.20 -2.53 13.50
N ASN A 181 4.41 -2.89 13.08
CA ASN A 181 4.75 -4.26 12.66
C ASN A 181 4.56 -5.24 13.82
N GLU A 182 4.84 -4.80 15.04
CA GLU A 182 4.71 -5.57 16.26
C GLU A 182 3.24 -5.92 16.52
N THR A 183 2.32 -4.97 16.35
CA THR A 183 0.88 -5.25 16.30
C THR A 183 0.55 -6.25 15.20
N GLY A 184 1.04 -6.02 13.98
CA GLY A 184 0.76 -6.90 12.83
C GLY A 184 1.17 -8.35 13.06
N ILE A 185 2.38 -8.60 13.59
CA ILE A 185 2.89 -9.95 13.79
C ILE A 185 2.16 -10.67 14.93
N LEU A 186 1.76 -9.95 15.98
CA LEU A 186 0.93 -10.49 17.05
C LEU A 186 -0.47 -10.86 16.53
N THR A 187 -1.10 -9.98 15.74
CA THR A 187 -2.38 -10.22 15.08
C THR A 187 -2.31 -11.44 14.15
N GLN A 188 -1.23 -11.59 13.37
CA GLN A 188 -1.03 -12.78 12.54
C GLN A 188 -0.99 -14.04 13.40
N LYS A 189 -0.27 -14.02 14.52
CA LYS A 189 -0.18 -15.15 15.44
C LYS A 189 -1.55 -15.51 16.03
N PHE A 190 -2.29 -14.51 16.50
CA PHE A 190 -3.66 -14.63 17.01
C PHE A 190 -4.60 -15.27 15.97
N MET A 191 -4.73 -14.66 14.78
CA MET A 191 -5.69 -15.11 13.77
C MET A 191 -5.42 -16.53 13.29
N ARG A 192 -4.16 -16.86 12.98
CA ARG A 192 -3.85 -18.17 12.38
C ARG A 192 -3.96 -19.31 13.39
N SER A 193 -3.64 -19.06 14.66
CA SER A 193 -3.87 -20.05 15.74
C SER A 193 -5.36 -20.37 15.95
N LEU A 194 -6.25 -19.42 15.64
CA LEU A 194 -7.70 -19.62 15.71
C LEU A 194 -8.27 -20.29 14.46
N GLY A 195 -7.45 -20.44 13.40
CA GLY A 195 -7.85 -21.00 12.12
C GLY A 195 -8.48 -19.99 11.16
N ILE A 196 -8.37 -18.67 11.42
CA ILE A 196 -8.98 -17.65 10.56
C ILE A 196 -8.23 -17.56 9.22
N ILE A 197 -8.97 -17.74 8.12
CA ILE A 197 -8.51 -17.54 6.73
C ILE A 197 -9.19 -16.32 6.09
N ALA A 198 -10.41 -16.00 6.52
CA ALA A 198 -11.15 -14.82 6.09
C ALA A 198 -10.55 -13.56 6.72
N THR A 199 -9.50 -13.04 6.10
CA THR A 199 -8.78 -11.87 6.58
C THR A 199 -8.10 -11.12 5.45
N ASP A 200 -7.95 -9.81 5.62
CA ASP A 200 -7.11 -8.96 4.77
C ASP A 200 -6.71 -7.67 5.50
N ALA A 201 -5.61 -7.06 5.04
CA ALA A 201 -5.24 -5.67 5.31
C ALA A 201 -5.65 -4.76 4.14
N GLN A 202 -5.46 -3.44 4.28
CA GLN A 202 -5.73 -2.46 3.23
C GLN A 202 -4.98 -2.77 1.91
N ALA A 203 -3.90 -3.57 1.95
CA ALA A 203 -3.21 -4.07 0.76
C ALA A 203 -4.17 -4.71 -0.26
N ARG A 204 -5.21 -5.44 0.18
CA ARG A 204 -6.23 -6.05 -0.69
C ARG A 204 -6.94 -5.04 -1.58
N VAL A 205 -7.23 -3.84 -1.06
CA VAL A 205 -7.95 -2.79 -1.80
C VAL A 205 -7.01 -1.72 -2.37
N CYS A 206 -5.70 -2.00 -2.40
CA CYS A 206 -4.66 -1.02 -2.67
C CYS A 206 -3.57 -1.57 -3.61
N HIS A 207 -2.56 -2.27 -3.08
CA HIS A 207 -1.36 -2.69 -3.83
C HIS A 207 -1.26 -4.21 -4.07
N GLY A 208 -2.29 -5.00 -3.77
CA GLY A 208 -2.37 -6.40 -4.20
C GLY A 208 -1.91 -6.61 -5.66
N PRO A 209 -2.41 -5.85 -6.64
CA PRO A 209 -2.05 -6.00 -8.05
C PRO A 209 -0.58 -5.65 -8.31
N THR A 210 0.00 -4.72 -7.53
CA THR A 210 1.43 -4.43 -7.58
C THR A 210 2.26 -5.64 -7.17
N VAL A 211 1.89 -6.32 -6.09
CA VAL A 211 2.62 -7.51 -5.65
C VAL A 211 2.53 -8.61 -6.70
N ALA A 212 1.34 -8.87 -7.24
CA ALA A 212 1.14 -9.85 -8.31
C ALA A 212 1.98 -9.54 -9.56
N ALA A 213 1.96 -8.29 -10.02
CA ALA A 213 2.67 -7.86 -11.23
C ALA A 213 4.20 -7.80 -11.07
N LEU A 214 4.70 -7.17 -10.01
CA LEU A 214 6.13 -6.96 -9.83
C LEU A 214 6.84 -8.25 -9.36
N ALA A 215 6.19 -9.07 -8.52
CA ALA A 215 6.76 -10.37 -8.16
C ALA A 215 6.84 -11.31 -9.36
N SER A 216 5.81 -11.34 -10.22
CA SER A 216 5.86 -12.12 -11.46
C SER A 216 6.88 -11.57 -12.47
N THR A 217 7.24 -10.29 -12.41
CA THR A 217 8.24 -9.69 -13.31
C THR A 217 9.66 -9.83 -12.79
N PHE A 218 9.92 -9.31 -11.59
CA PHE A 218 11.27 -9.12 -11.01
C PHE A 218 11.60 -10.10 -9.88
N GLY A 219 10.61 -10.86 -9.41
CA GLY A 219 10.75 -11.78 -8.29
C GLY A 219 10.42 -11.20 -6.91
N ARG A 220 10.17 -9.89 -6.78
CA ARG A 220 9.58 -9.27 -5.56
C ARG A 220 8.52 -8.23 -5.90
N GLY A 221 7.54 -8.10 -5.01
CA GLY A 221 6.39 -7.20 -5.16
C GLY A 221 6.60 -5.75 -4.69
N ALA A 222 7.74 -5.42 -4.10
CA ALA A 222 8.00 -4.13 -3.45
C ALA A 222 8.35 -2.99 -4.43
N MET A 223 8.30 -1.75 -3.95
CA MET A 223 8.95 -0.62 -4.64
C MET A 223 10.47 -0.89 -4.71
N THR A 224 11.05 -0.65 -5.89
CA THR A 224 12.41 -1.11 -6.20
C THR A 224 13.49 -0.20 -5.63
N ASN A 225 13.24 1.11 -5.60
CA ASN A 225 14.21 2.12 -5.20
C ASN A 225 13.76 2.84 -3.92
N SER A 226 14.39 3.97 -3.59
CA SER A 226 14.07 4.78 -2.41
C SER A 226 13.50 6.16 -2.79
N TRP A 227 12.88 6.85 -1.83
CA TRP A 227 12.36 8.20 -2.05
C TRP A 227 13.43 9.20 -2.50
N VAL A 228 14.59 9.22 -1.83
CA VAL A 228 15.66 10.17 -2.11
C VAL A 228 16.31 9.88 -3.47
N ASP A 229 16.36 8.60 -3.86
CA ASP A 229 16.95 8.17 -5.14
C ASP A 229 16.25 8.76 -6.38
N ILE A 230 14.97 9.14 -6.27
CA ILE A 230 14.23 9.81 -7.37
C ILE A 230 14.98 11.05 -7.90
N LYS A 231 15.76 11.73 -7.05
CA LYS A 231 16.55 12.92 -7.45
C LYS A 231 17.59 12.64 -8.54
N ASN A 232 17.95 11.36 -8.75
CA ASN A 232 18.97 10.93 -9.69
C ASN A 232 18.39 10.61 -11.09
N ALA A 233 17.08 10.75 -11.29
CA ALA A 233 16.40 10.49 -12.56
C ALA A 233 16.71 11.56 -13.62
N ASP A 234 16.69 11.17 -14.89
CA ASP A 234 16.75 12.08 -16.05
C ASP A 234 15.36 12.25 -16.71
N PHE A 235 14.45 11.30 -16.45
CA PHE A 235 13.05 11.35 -16.86
C PHE A 235 12.14 10.80 -15.75
N ILE A 236 11.00 11.45 -15.55
CA ILE A 236 10.00 11.06 -14.55
C ILE A 236 8.63 11.01 -15.21
N LEU A 237 8.01 9.83 -15.21
CA LEU A 237 6.61 9.67 -15.56
C LEU A 237 5.78 9.47 -14.29
N VAL A 238 4.80 10.36 -14.09
CA VAL A 238 3.74 10.14 -13.10
C VAL A 238 2.48 9.72 -13.86
N MET A 239 2.18 8.43 -13.82
CA MET A 239 1.02 7.83 -14.47
C MET A 239 0.43 6.77 -13.55
N GLY A 240 -0.89 6.70 -13.45
CA GLY A 240 -1.54 5.85 -12.44
C GLY A 240 -1.31 6.30 -11.00
N GLY A 241 -0.92 7.56 -10.79
CA GLY A 241 -0.62 8.15 -9.48
C GLY A 241 -0.71 9.67 -9.49
N ASN A 242 -0.75 10.28 -8.31
CA ASN A 242 -0.79 11.73 -8.12
C ASN A 242 0.11 12.13 -6.95
N ALA A 243 1.43 12.02 -7.17
CA ALA A 243 2.43 12.05 -6.12
C ALA A 243 2.48 13.37 -5.33
N ALA A 244 2.21 14.52 -5.98
CA ALA A 244 2.19 15.81 -5.29
C ALA A 244 1.06 15.91 -4.24
N GLU A 245 0.01 15.09 -4.35
CA GLU A 245 -1.10 15.08 -3.40
C GLU A 245 -1.05 13.88 -2.44
N ALA A 246 -0.79 12.70 -2.99
CA ALA A 246 -0.77 11.45 -2.24
C ALA A 246 0.53 11.25 -1.45
N HIS A 247 1.67 11.76 -1.97
CA HIS A 247 3.01 11.58 -1.41
C HIS A 247 3.85 12.89 -1.42
N PRO A 248 3.30 14.03 -0.99
CA PRO A 248 3.85 15.37 -1.23
C PRO A 248 5.32 15.54 -0.81
N VAL A 249 5.68 15.02 0.38
CA VAL A 249 7.06 15.15 0.89
C VAL A 249 8.04 14.26 0.10
N GLY A 250 7.63 13.05 -0.29
CA GLY A 250 8.44 12.19 -1.15
C GLY A 250 8.59 12.79 -2.56
N PHE A 251 7.57 13.47 -3.05
CA PHE A 251 7.57 14.13 -4.36
C PHE A 251 8.57 15.30 -4.45
N LYS A 252 9.09 15.82 -3.32
CA LYS A 252 10.18 16.81 -3.34
C LYS A 252 11.38 16.33 -4.17
N TRP A 253 11.66 15.02 -4.16
CA TRP A 253 12.80 14.45 -4.86
C TRP A 253 12.61 14.40 -6.38
N ALA A 254 11.36 14.33 -6.86
CA ALA A 254 11.07 14.53 -8.28
C ALA A 254 11.33 15.98 -8.71
N ILE A 255 11.01 16.95 -7.85
CA ILE A 255 11.32 18.36 -8.08
C ILE A 255 12.84 18.62 -8.02
N GLU A 256 13.57 17.96 -7.13
CA GLU A 256 15.04 18.03 -7.11
C GLU A 256 15.64 17.46 -8.40
N ALA A 257 15.17 16.32 -8.91
CA ALA A 257 15.61 15.80 -10.22
C ALA A 257 15.41 16.84 -11.33
N LYS A 258 14.22 17.47 -11.37
CA LYS A 258 13.90 18.52 -12.33
C LYS A 258 14.86 19.71 -12.23
N LYS A 259 15.13 20.20 -11.01
CA LYS A 259 15.96 21.39 -10.77
C LYS A 259 17.46 21.13 -10.98
N GLN A 260 17.96 20.01 -10.46
CA GLN A 260 19.40 19.75 -10.39
C GLN A 260 19.92 18.97 -11.61
N ARG A 261 19.07 18.15 -12.25
CA ARG A 261 19.45 17.32 -13.40
C ARG A 261 18.72 17.70 -14.69
N GLY A 262 17.77 18.64 -14.63
CA GLY A 262 16.94 18.98 -15.78
C GLY A 262 15.95 17.86 -16.16
N ALA A 263 15.62 16.97 -15.22
CA ALA A 263 14.76 15.84 -15.49
C ALA A 263 13.41 16.28 -16.04
N LYS A 264 12.94 15.64 -17.12
CA LYS A 264 11.62 15.92 -17.69
C LYS A 264 10.55 15.19 -16.87
N LEU A 265 9.62 15.94 -16.30
CA LEU A 265 8.49 15.43 -15.54
C LEU A 265 7.22 15.48 -16.39
N ILE A 266 6.66 14.32 -16.73
CA ILE A 266 5.40 14.21 -17.48
C ILE A 266 4.33 13.57 -16.61
N VAL A 267 3.11 14.10 -16.69
CA VAL A 267 1.92 13.55 -16.02
C VAL A 267 0.92 13.05 -17.04
N VAL A 268 0.49 11.79 -16.89
CA VAL A 268 -0.59 11.18 -17.66
C VAL A 268 -1.72 10.81 -16.69
N ASP A 269 -2.83 11.55 -16.74
CA ASP A 269 -3.94 11.42 -15.78
C ASP A 269 -5.26 11.92 -16.42
N PRO A 270 -6.43 11.31 -16.13
CA PRO A 270 -7.73 11.83 -16.58
C PRO A 270 -8.03 13.27 -16.12
N ARG A 271 -7.29 13.79 -15.14
CA ARG A 271 -7.47 15.11 -14.56
C ARG A 271 -6.17 15.90 -14.59
N PHE A 272 -6.28 17.20 -14.83
CA PHE A 272 -5.19 18.12 -14.51
C PHE A 272 -5.12 18.30 -12.99
N ASN A 273 -4.31 17.48 -12.33
CA ASN A 273 -4.15 17.45 -10.87
C ASN A 273 -3.01 18.37 -10.39
N ARG A 274 -2.73 18.41 -9.07
CA ARG A 274 -1.64 19.28 -8.54
C ARG A 274 -0.24 18.81 -8.93
N THR A 275 -0.06 17.54 -9.30
CA THR A 275 1.19 17.06 -9.91
C THR A 275 1.35 17.63 -11.32
N ALA A 276 0.27 17.63 -12.13
CA ALA A 276 0.27 18.20 -13.48
C ALA A 276 0.60 19.70 -13.48
N ALA A 277 0.21 20.43 -12.43
CA ALA A 277 0.50 21.87 -12.28
C ALA A 277 2.01 22.20 -12.24
N VAL A 278 2.88 21.24 -11.93
CA VAL A 278 4.34 21.42 -11.88
C VAL A 278 5.09 20.54 -12.89
N ALA A 279 4.35 19.77 -13.68
CA ALA A 279 4.89 18.95 -14.76
C ALA A 279 5.36 19.82 -15.92
N ASP A 280 6.31 19.33 -16.70
CA ASP A 280 6.69 19.93 -17.98
C ASP A 280 5.63 19.69 -19.05
N GLN A 281 4.91 18.56 -18.95
CA GLN A 281 3.81 18.23 -19.85
C GLN A 281 2.72 17.43 -19.14
N TYR A 282 1.48 17.73 -19.50
CA TYR A 282 0.28 16.98 -19.10
C TYR A 282 -0.36 16.34 -20.33
N VAL A 283 -0.69 15.05 -20.24
CA VAL A 283 -1.41 14.31 -21.28
C VAL A 283 -2.68 13.70 -20.65
N PRO A 284 -3.89 14.06 -21.12
CA PRO A 284 -5.11 13.46 -20.61
C PRO A 284 -5.24 12.01 -21.11
N ILE A 285 -5.85 11.15 -20.29
CA ILE A 285 -6.18 9.76 -20.61
C ILE A 285 -7.57 9.43 -20.07
N ARG A 286 -8.32 8.55 -20.73
CA ARG A 286 -9.55 7.99 -20.18
C ARG A 286 -9.23 6.98 -19.08
N ALA A 287 -9.89 7.07 -17.92
CA ALA A 287 -9.76 6.07 -16.88
C ALA A 287 -10.07 4.65 -17.41
N GLY A 288 -9.21 3.67 -17.10
CA GLY A 288 -9.36 2.29 -17.56
C GLY A 288 -8.80 1.99 -18.95
N SER A 289 -7.96 2.86 -19.51
CA SER A 289 -7.33 2.67 -20.83
C SER A 289 -5.80 2.65 -20.80
N ASP A 290 -5.21 2.49 -19.61
CA ASP A 290 -3.76 2.57 -19.38
C ASP A 290 -2.96 1.51 -20.16
N ILE A 291 -3.47 0.27 -20.29
CA ILE A 291 -2.82 -0.78 -21.09
C ILE A 291 -2.69 -0.35 -22.55
N VAL A 292 -3.68 0.34 -23.13
CA VAL A 292 -3.59 0.83 -24.50
C VAL A 292 -2.42 1.81 -24.64
N PHE A 293 -2.35 2.79 -23.73
CA PHE A 293 -1.30 3.80 -23.75
C PHE A 293 0.10 3.16 -23.54
N LEU A 294 0.26 2.31 -22.53
CA LEU A 294 1.53 1.65 -22.22
C LEU A 294 1.93 0.62 -23.28
N GLY A 295 0.98 -0.14 -23.81
CA GLY A 295 1.21 -1.06 -24.93
C GLY A 295 1.64 -0.33 -26.19
N GLY A 296 1.10 0.87 -26.42
CA GLY A 296 1.56 1.77 -27.47
C GLY A 296 3.00 2.24 -27.27
N ILE A 297 3.43 2.50 -26.03
CA ILE A 297 4.84 2.81 -25.74
C ILE A 297 5.72 1.61 -26.15
N ILE A 298 5.35 0.38 -25.77
CA ILE A 298 6.11 -0.82 -26.16
C ILE A 298 6.20 -0.94 -27.69
N ASN A 299 5.07 -0.77 -28.40
CA ASN A 299 5.04 -0.75 -29.86
C ASN A 299 6.01 0.29 -30.43
N TRP A 300 5.96 1.53 -29.93
CA TRP A 300 6.81 2.62 -30.40
C TRP A 300 8.29 2.37 -30.11
N LEU A 301 8.65 1.89 -28.92
CA LEU A 301 10.04 1.58 -28.56
C LEU A 301 10.64 0.53 -29.50
N ILE A 302 9.87 -0.52 -29.82
CA ILE A 302 10.28 -1.57 -30.77
C ILE A 302 10.42 -1.00 -32.18
N ALA A 303 9.44 -0.21 -32.65
CA ALA A 303 9.45 0.34 -34.00
C ALA A 303 10.57 1.37 -34.25
N ASN A 304 11.06 2.04 -33.20
CA ASN A 304 12.08 3.09 -33.28
C ASN A 304 13.44 2.68 -32.73
N ASP A 305 13.63 1.39 -32.44
CA ASP A 305 14.86 0.83 -31.86
C ASP A 305 15.34 1.59 -30.61
N LYS A 306 14.40 1.98 -29.74
CA LYS A 306 14.67 2.63 -28.45
C LYS A 306 14.69 1.58 -27.34
N ILE A 307 15.63 0.66 -27.47
CA ILE A 307 15.80 -0.50 -26.58
C ILE A 307 17.24 -0.54 -26.09
N HIS A 308 17.45 -0.78 -24.80
CA HIS A 308 18.78 -1.06 -24.28
C HIS A 308 19.14 -2.53 -24.56
N TRP A 309 19.66 -2.81 -25.75
CA TRP A 309 19.87 -4.17 -26.24
C TRP A 309 20.76 -5.05 -25.35
N ASP A 310 21.88 -4.51 -24.86
CA ASP A 310 22.79 -5.29 -24.01
C ASP A 310 22.12 -5.71 -22.69
N TYR A 311 21.35 -4.81 -22.09
CA TYR A 311 20.53 -5.11 -20.91
C TYR A 311 19.45 -6.15 -21.24
N VAL A 312 18.68 -5.95 -22.33
CA VAL A 312 17.57 -6.85 -22.68
C VAL A 312 18.06 -8.26 -22.93
N LYS A 313 19.12 -8.43 -23.71
CA LYS A 313 19.70 -9.75 -24.03
C LYS A 313 20.28 -10.44 -22.81
N ALA A 314 20.90 -9.70 -21.89
CA ALA A 314 21.55 -10.28 -20.71
C ALA A 314 20.58 -10.56 -19.57
N TYR A 315 19.64 -9.64 -19.28
CA TYR A 315 18.93 -9.59 -18.00
C TYR A 315 17.42 -9.77 -18.11
N THR A 316 16.89 -10.07 -19.29
CA THR A 316 15.48 -10.39 -19.47
C THR A 316 15.30 -11.78 -20.07
N ASN A 317 14.07 -12.29 -20.00
CA ASN A 317 13.73 -13.55 -20.63
C ASN A 317 13.51 -13.48 -22.16
N ALA A 318 13.94 -12.40 -22.83
CA ALA A 318 13.71 -12.17 -24.26
C ALA A 318 14.10 -13.35 -25.17
N SER A 319 15.20 -14.05 -24.84
CA SER A 319 15.74 -15.17 -25.61
C SER A 319 15.07 -16.52 -25.29
N LEU A 320 14.31 -16.64 -24.21
CA LEU A 320 13.72 -17.92 -23.82
C LEU A 320 12.61 -18.32 -24.81
N ILE A 321 12.52 -19.62 -25.09
CA ILE A 321 11.56 -20.18 -26.05
C ILE A 321 10.28 -20.59 -25.32
N VAL A 322 9.14 -20.09 -25.77
CA VAL A 322 7.81 -20.43 -25.23
C VAL A 322 7.26 -21.67 -25.93
N LYS A 323 6.65 -22.58 -25.14
CA LYS A 323 5.98 -23.81 -25.62
C LYS A 323 5.08 -23.57 -26.82
N GLU A 324 5.05 -24.48 -27.79
CA GLU A 324 4.33 -24.32 -29.06
C GLU A 324 2.81 -24.08 -28.87
N GLU A 325 2.20 -24.69 -27.85
CA GLU A 325 0.76 -24.61 -27.60
C GLU A 325 0.30 -23.24 -27.09
N TYR A 326 1.22 -22.34 -26.74
CA TYR A 326 0.84 -20.96 -26.39
C TYR A 326 0.32 -20.23 -27.64
N GLY A 327 -0.83 -19.59 -27.49
CA GLY A 327 -1.45 -18.78 -28.54
C GLY A 327 -2.22 -17.60 -27.96
N PHE A 328 -2.57 -16.66 -28.84
CA PHE A 328 -3.45 -15.54 -28.56
C PHE A 328 -4.31 -15.28 -29.80
N ASP A 329 -5.62 -15.23 -29.63
CA ASP A 329 -6.59 -15.01 -30.69
C ASP A 329 -7.75 -14.13 -30.18
N GLU A 330 -8.02 -13.02 -30.86
CA GLU A 330 -9.17 -12.13 -30.62
C GLU A 330 -9.47 -11.81 -29.13
N GLY A 331 -8.43 -11.51 -28.33
CA GLY A 331 -8.58 -11.17 -26.92
C GLY A 331 -8.64 -12.36 -25.97
N LEU A 332 -8.31 -13.58 -26.43
CA LEU A 332 -8.18 -14.77 -25.58
C LEU A 332 -6.79 -15.38 -25.74
N PHE A 333 -6.17 -15.75 -24.63
CA PHE A 333 -4.99 -16.61 -24.65
C PHE A 333 -5.40 -18.09 -24.80
N SER A 334 -4.44 -18.94 -25.18
CA SER A 334 -4.63 -20.40 -25.18
C SER A 334 -5.06 -20.91 -23.80
N GLY A 335 -6.00 -21.85 -23.77
CA GLY A 335 -6.48 -22.51 -22.55
C GLY A 335 -7.70 -21.87 -21.88
N PHE A 336 -8.41 -20.94 -22.51
CA PHE A 336 -9.62 -20.35 -21.93
C PHE A 336 -10.79 -21.35 -21.84
N ASP A 337 -11.36 -21.50 -20.65
CA ASP A 337 -12.61 -22.21 -20.37
C ASP A 337 -13.73 -21.19 -20.14
N ALA A 338 -14.65 -21.10 -21.11
CA ALA A 338 -15.74 -20.13 -21.10
C ALA A 338 -16.76 -20.38 -19.98
N GLU A 339 -17.00 -21.64 -19.60
CA GLU A 339 -17.95 -21.99 -18.54
C GLU A 339 -17.43 -21.58 -17.17
N LYS A 340 -16.12 -21.75 -16.95
CA LYS A 340 -15.46 -21.41 -15.69
C LYS A 340 -14.95 -19.98 -15.63
N SER A 341 -14.89 -19.27 -16.77
CA SER A 341 -14.26 -17.96 -16.90
C SER A 341 -12.83 -17.95 -16.36
N LYS A 342 -12.05 -18.96 -16.74
CA LYS A 342 -10.68 -19.21 -16.26
C LYS A 342 -9.81 -19.77 -17.37
N TYR A 343 -8.49 -19.61 -17.22
CA TYR A 343 -7.50 -20.21 -18.12
C TYR A 343 -6.85 -21.45 -17.49
N ASP A 344 -6.67 -22.51 -18.28
CA ASP A 344 -5.56 -23.44 -18.11
C ASP A 344 -4.28 -22.78 -18.65
N ARG A 345 -3.28 -22.67 -17.77
CA ARG A 345 -2.05 -21.91 -18.01
C ARG A 345 -0.86 -22.80 -18.36
N ALA A 346 -1.09 -24.11 -18.59
CA ALA A 346 -0.02 -25.06 -18.87
C ALA A 346 0.83 -24.69 -20.10
N SER A 347 0.19 -24.13 -21.13
CA SER A 347 0.85 -23.67 -22.36
C SER A 347 1.68 -22.39 -22.15
N TRP A 348 1.42 -21.61 -21.09
CA TRP A 348 2.11 -20.34 -20.83
C TRP A 348 3.45 -20.54 -20.13
N ASN A 349 4.25 -21.49 -20.59
CA ASN A 349 5.55 -21.82 -19.99
C ASN A 349 6.64 -21.89 -21.06
N TYR A 350 7.89 -21.92 -20.61
CA TYR A 350 9.01 -22.15 -21.51
C TYR A 350 9.05 -23.61 -21.97
N GLU A 351 9.57 -23.81 -23.17
CA GLU A 351 10.02 -25.13 -23.60
C GLU A 351 11.25 -25.51 -22.80
N LEU A 352 11.27 -26.73 -22.25
CA LEU A 352 12.39 -27.23 -21.47
C LEU A 352 13.23 -28.20 -22.30
N ASP A 353 14.55 -28.21 -22.08
CA ASP A 353 15.45 -29.22 -22.63
C ASP A 353 15.42 -30.53 -21.81
N ALA A 354 16.24 -31.50 -22.21
CA ALA A 354 16.32 -32.81 -21.55
C ALA A 354 16.80 -32.74 -20.08
N ASN A 355 17.44 -31.63 -19.66
CA ASN A 355 17.91 -31.40 -18.30
C ASN A 355 16.89 -30.59 -17.47
N GLY A 356 15.76 -30.21 -18.07
CA GLY A 356 14.74 -29.38 -17.41
C GLY A 356 15.07 -27.89 -17.38
N ALA A 357 16.09 -27.43 -18.13
CA ALA A 357 16.40 -26.02 -18.28
C ALA A 357 15.56 -25.39 -19.41
N ALA A 358 15.24 -24.11 -19.30
CA ALA A 358 14.49 -23.39 -20.33
C ALA A 358 15.36 -23.22 -21.59
N LYS A 359 14.84 -23.64 -22.74
CA LYS A 359 15.48 -23.43 -24.04
C LYS A 359 15.58 -21.94 -24.34
N ARG A 360 16.65 -21.54 -25.03
CA ARG A 360 16.94 -20.15 -25.39
C ARG A 360 17.55 -20.04 -26.77
N ASP A 361 17.24 -18.94 -27.43
CA ASP A 361 17.88 -18.50 -28.66
C ASP A 361 18.47 -17.08 -28.45
N PRO A 362 19.79 -16.96 -28.21
CA PRO A 362 20.45 -15.67 -28.04
C PRO A 362 20.41 -14.74 -29.26
N SER A 363 20.16 -15.27 -30.47
CA SER A 363 20.04 -14.46 -31.68
C SER A 363 18.72 -13.68 -31.74
N LEU A 364 17.71 -14.14 -30.99
CA LEU A 364 16.32 -13.65 -31.00
C LEU A 364 15.61 -13.87 -32.35
N GLU A 365 16.08 -14.79 -33.18
CA GLU A 365 15.49 -15.11 -34.49
C GLU A 365 14.38 -16.17 -34.39
N HIS A 366 14.42 -17.04 -33.37
CA HIS A 366 13.43 -18.10 -33.17
C HIS A 366 12.02 -17.49 -33.04
N PRO A 367 11.02 -17.95 -33.82
CA PRO A 367 9.70 -17.33 -33.86
C PRO A 367 8.96 -17.37 -32.51
N ARG A 368 9.32 -18.34 -31.66
CA ARG A 368 8.76 -18.54 -30.32
C ARG A 368 9.61 -17.98 -29.18
N CYS A 369 10.72 -17.29 -29.48
CA CYS A 369 11.40 -16.56 -28.42
C CYS A 369 10.45 -15.49 -27.85
N VAL A 370 10.54 -15.20 -26.56
CA VAL A 370 9.69 -14.21 -25.88
C VAL A 370 9.68 -12.86 -26.61
N TRP A 371 10.84 -12.44 -27.13
CA TRP A 371 10.96 -11.20 -27.90
C TRP A 371 10.00 -11.15 -29.10
N ASN A 372 10.00 -12.19 -29.95
CA ASN A 372 9.20 -12.21 -31.17
C ASN A 372 7.70 -12.32 -30.87
N LEU A 373 7.33 -13.08 -29.84
CA LEU A 373 5.93 -13.16 -29.39
C LEU A 373 5.44 -11.82 -28.82
N MET A 374 6.26 -11.14 -28.00
CA MET A 374 5.94 -9.82 -27.48
C MET A 374 5.78 -8.79 -28.61
N LYS A 375 6.70 -8.78 -29.57
CA LYS A 375 6.65 -7.91 -30.74
C LYS A 375 5.34 -8.10 -31.53
N ALA A 376 4.94 -9.34 -31.76
CA ALA A 376 3.67 -9.65 -32.43
C ALA A 376 2.46 -9.19 -31.59
N HIS A 377 2.46 -9.45 -30.28
CA HIS A 377 1.36 -9.09 -29.38
C HIS A 377 1.08 -7.59 -29.36
N PHE A 378 2.12 -6.76 -29.23
CA PHE A 378 2.01 -5.31 -29.15
C PHE A 378 1.98 -4.59 -30.51
N ALA A 379 2.10 -5.31 -31.63
CA ALA A 379 2.04 -4.71 -32.98
C ALA A 379 0.73 -3.94 -33.24
N ARG A 380 -0.36 -4.35 -32.59
CA ARG A 380 -1.71 -3.79 -32.74
C ARG A 380 -1.87 -2.41 -32.07
N TYR A 381 -0.99 -2.04 -31.14
CA TYR A 381 -1.11 -0.83 -30.32
C TYR A 381 -0.48 0.38 -31.01
N THR A 382 -1.04 0.79 -32.16
CA THR A 382 -0.53 1.93 -32.92
C THR A 382 -0.84 3.28 -32.24
N PRO A 383 -0.10 4.36 -32.54
CA PRO A 383 -0.44 5.71 -32.04
C PRO A 383 -1.88 6.14 -32.36
N GLU A 384 -2.43 5.71 -33.49
CA GLU A 384 -3.83 5.95 -33.89
C GLU A 384 -4.81 5.23 -32.96
N LEU A 385 -4.56 3.95 -32.66
CA LEU A 385 -5.37 3.19 -31.71
C LEU A 385 -5.29 3.83 -30.32
N VAL A 386 -4.08 4.19 -29.87
CA VAL A 386 -3.88 4.88 -28.60
C VAL A 386 -4.75 6.13 -28.55
N SER A 387 -4.65 7.02 -29.53
CA SER A 387 -5.44 8.25 -29.53
C SER A 387 -6.95 7.98 -29.56
N SER A 388 -7.39 7.00 -30.35
CA SER A 388 -8.79 6.58 -30.48
C SER A 388 -9.39 6.03 -29.18
N LEU A 389 -8.67 5.20 -28.42
CA LEU A 389 -9.21 4.48 -27.26
C LEU A 389 -8.95 5.16 -25.91
N THR A 390 -7.88 5.94 -25.84
CA THR A 390 -7.49 6.65 -24.63
C THR A 390 -7.98 8.10 -24.62
N GLY A 391 -8.23 8.67 -25.80
CA GLY A 391 -8.53 10.09 -25.98
C GLY A 391 -7.32 11.00 -25.78
N SER A 392 -6.12 10.43 -25.55
CA SER A 392 -4.88 11.18 -25.49
C SER A 392 -4.56 11.75 -26.88
N PRO A 393 -4.20 13.04 -26.98
CA PRO A 393 -3.70 13.60 -28.23
C PRO A 393 -2.45 12.83 -28.69
N LYS A 394 -2.42 12.44 -29.98
CA LYS A 394 -1.31 11.68 -30.57
C LYS A 394 0.05 12.34 -30.32
N GLU A 395 0.14 13.65 -30.47
CA GLU A 395 1.36 14.43 -30.19
C GLU A 395 1.82 14.28 -28.73
N GLY A 396 0.89 14.38 -27.79
CA GLY A 396 1.18 14.21 -26.36
C GLY A 396 1.71 12.82 -26.04
N PHE A 397 1.08 11.78 -26.61
CA PHE A 397 1.55 10.40 -26.50
C PHE A 397 2.95 10.21 -27.09
N LEU A 398 3.21 10.73 -28.29
CA LEU A 398 4.52 10.63 -28.95
C LEU A 398 5.63 11.36 -28.17
N ALA A 399 5.32 12.51 -27.55
CA ALA A 399 6.27 13.21 -26.69
C ALA A 399 6.68 12.38 -25.46
N VAL A 400 5.73 11.66 -24.85
CA VAL A 400 6.04 10.69 -23.77
C VAL A 400 6.96 9.60 -24.29
N CYS A 401 6.64 9.01 -25.44
CA CYS A 401 7.43 7.95 -26.05
C CYS A 401 8.87 8.40 -26.34
N GLN A 402 9.04 9.59 -26.91
CA GLN A 402 10.35 10.17 -27.25
C GLN A 402 11.21 10.37 -26.00
N HIS A 403 10.71 11.10 -25.00
CA HIS A 403 11.47 11.39 -23.79
C HIS A 403 11.78 10.14 -22.95
N LEU A 404 10.82 9.22 -22.84
CA LEU A 404 11.06 7.96 -22.15
C LEU A 404 12.04 7.07 -22.94
N GLY A 405 11.92 7.01 -24.27
CA GLY A 405 12.82 6.25 -25.15
C GLY A 405 14.27 6.74 -25.16
N GLU A 406 14.52 8.02 -24.82
CA GLU A 406 15.89 8.51 -24.59
C GLU A 406 16.59 7.79 -23.43
N THR A 407 15.83 7.22 -22.49
CA THR A 407 16.39 6.47 -21.35
C THR A 407 16.81 5.04 -21.69
N ALA A 408 16.66 4.62 -22.96
CA ALA A 408 17.32 3.40 -23.45
C ALA A 408 18.85 3.54 -23.55
N ALA A 409 19.36 4.78 -23.52
CA ALA A 409 20.80 5.02 -23.47
C ALA A 409 21.34 4.61 -22.09
N PRO A 410 22.47 3.86 -22.00
CA PRO A 410 23.00 3.35 -20.73
C PRO A 410 23.29 4.41 -19.66
N ASN A 411 23.50 5.66 -20.09
CA ASN A 411 23.80 6.82 -19.25
C ASN A 411 22.61 7.77 -19.03
N LYS A 412 21.38 7.37 -19.38
CA LYS A 412 20.14 8.07 -19.04
C LYS A 412 19.21 7.11 -18.31
N VAL A 413 18.52 7.59 -17.29
CA VAL A 413 17.64 6.73 -16.48
C VAL A 413 16.29 7.36 -16.27
N GLY A 414 15.24 6.59 -16.52
CA GLY A 414 13.85 6.96 -16.32
C GLY A 414 13.23 6.24 -15.12
N THR A 415 12.40 6.94 -14.36
CA THR A 415 11.59 6.34 -13.28
C THR A 415 10.10 6.62 -13.46
N ILE A 416 9.29 5.67 -12.99
CA ILE A 416 7.83 5.74 -13.06
C ILE A 416 7.26 5.72 -11.64
N LEU A 417 6.48 6.75 -11.32
CA LEU A 417 5.82 6.94 -10.03
C LEU A 417 4.32 6.68 -10.19
N TYR A 418 3.85 5.58 -9.60
CA TYR A 418 2.44 5.19 -9.68
C TYR A 418 1.90 4.69 -8.34
N ALA A 419 0.58 4.61 -8.24
CA ALA A 419 -0.12 3.95 -7.14
C ALA A 419 -1.48 3.42 -7.61
N LEU A 420 -2.56 4.02 -7.11
CA LEU A 420 -3.92 3.48 -7.21
C LEU A 420 -4.60 3.72 -8.55
N GLY A 421 -4.11 4.66 -9.35
CA GLY A 421 -4.64 4.91 -10.69
C GLY A 421 -4.43 3.71 -11.62
N TRP A 422 -3.47 2.83 -11.31
CA TRP A 422 -3.27 1.57 -12.04
C TRP A 422 -3.77 0.33 -11.31
N THR A 423 -3.75 0.28 -9.98
CA THR A 423 -4.10 -0.95 -9.26
C THR A 423 -5.61 -1.18 -9.15
N GLN A 424 -6.43 -0.15 -9.11
CA GLN A 424 -7.85 -0.26 -8.78
C GLN A 424 -8.74 -0.41 -10.02
N HIS A 425 -8.44 -1.46 -10.80
CA HIS A 425 -9.14 -1.88 -12.03
C HIS A 425 -9.22 -3.40 -12.08
N THR A 426 -10.14 -3.96 -12.85
CA THR A 426 -10.20 -5.41 -13.15
C THR A 426 -8.93 -5.96 -13.80
N VAL A 427 -8.16 -5.12 -14.48
CA VAL A 427 -6.86 -5.44 -15.12
C VAL A 427 -5.67 -4.77 -14.41
N GLY A 428 -5.80 -4.48 -13.12
CA GLY A 428 -4.84 -3.67 -12.39
C GLY A 428 -3.41 -4.24 -12.34
N ALA A 429 -3.28 -5.57 -12.28
CA ALA A 429 -1.97 -6.22 -12.34
C ALA A 429 -1.32 -6.05 -13.73
N GLN A 430 -2.12 -6.11 -14.80
CA GLN A 430 -1.65 -6.01 -16.18
C GLN A 430 -1.23 -4.58 -16.55
N ASN A 431 -1.89 -3.55 -16.00
CA ASN A 431 -1.40 -2.16 -16.09
C ASN A 431 0.06 -2.06 -15.64
N ILE A 432 0.35 -2.62 -14.47
CA ILE A 432 1.66 -2.54 -13.83
C ILE A 432 2.68 -3.41 -14.57
N ARG A 433 2.27 -4.58 -15.05
CA ARG A 433 3.11 -5.45 -15.90
C ARG A 433 3.58 -4.73 -17.15
N THR A 434 2.68 -4.04 -17.85
CA THR A 434 3.03 -3.31 -19.08
C THR A 434 4.11 -2.28 -18.81
N MET A 435 3.97 -1.53 -17.71
CA MET A 435 5.01 -0.58 -17.27
C MET A 435 6.31 -1.27 -16.86
N ALA A 436 6.25 -2.38 -16.13
CA ALA A 436 7.43 -3.10 -15.70
C ALA A 436 8.23 -3.66 -16.91
N MET A 437 7.53 -4.07 -17.97
CA MET A 437 8.13 -4.46 -19.25
C MET A 437 8.84 -3.28 -19.90
N ILE A 438 8.23 -2.09 -19.95
CA ILE A 438 8.87 -0.88 -20.48
C ILE A 438 10.19 -0.58 -19.76
N GLN A 439 10.20 -0.64 -18.42
CA GLN A 439 11.43 -0.39 -17.65
C GLN A 439 12.53 -1.45 -17.90
N LEU A 440 12.17 -2.70 -18.22
CA LEU A 440 13.13 -3.73 -18.64
C LEU A 440 13.69 -3.45 -20.04
N LEU A 441 12.84 -3.03 -20.98
CA LEU A 441 13.26 -2.69 -22.35
C LEU A 441 14.24 -1.50 -22.39
N LEU A 442 14.08 -0.57 -21.45
CA LEU A 442 14.93 0.61 -21.32
C LEU A 442 16.17 0.37 -20.44
N GLY A 443 16.29 -0.78 -19.76
CA GLY A 443 17.40 -1.04 -18.84
C GLY A 443 17.40 -0.19 -17.56
N ASN A 444 16.22 0.30 -17.14
CA ASN A 444 16.09 1.22 -16.01
C ASN A 444 16.01 0.52 -14.64
N ILE A 445 15.88 -0.81 -14.58
CA ILE A 445 15.75 -1.55 -13.31
C ILE A 445 17.12 -1.76 -12.64
N GLY A 446 17.20 -1.53 -11.33
CA GLY A 446 18.44 -1.63 -10.56
C GLY A 446 19.33 -0.38 -10.62
N MET A 447 18.97 0.60 -11.45
CA MET A 447 19.70 1.86 -11.63
C MET A 447 19.31 2.92 -10.58
N PRO A 448 20.27 3.73 -10.08
CA PRO A 448 19.96 4.95 -9.34
C PRO A 448 19.18 5.96 -10.19
N GLY A 449 18.07 6.47 -9.68
CA GLY A 449 17.14 7.35 -10.41
C GLY A 449 16.16 6.62 -11.32
N GLY A 450 16.18 5.28 -11.33
CA GLY A 450 15.35 4.47 -12.20
C GLY A 450 14.28 3.69 -11.46
N GLY A 451 14.15 2.42 -11.86
CA GLY A 451 13.29 1.47 -11.19
C GLY A 451 11.80 1.73 -11.35
N VAL A 452 11.03 1.05 -10.51
CA VAL A 452 9.58 1.12 -10.43
C VAL A 452 9.22 1.61 -9.04
N ASN A 453 8.87 2.89 -8.95
CA ASN A 453 8.49 3.54 -7.71
C ASN A 453 6.98 3.38 -7.47
N ALA A 454 6.62 2.18 -7.00
CA ALA A 454 5.27 1.80 -6.63
C ALA A 454 4.89 2.38 -5.27
N LEU A 455 4.41 3.63 -5.26
CA LEU A 455 4.24 4.47 -4.08
C LEU A 455 3.12 3.93 -3.17
N ARG A 456 3.50 3.31 -2.05
CA ARG A 456 2.58 2.64 -1.13
C ARG A 456 1.55 3.59 -0.51
N GLY A 457 0.41 3.04 -0.05
CA GLY A 457 -0.67 3.80 0.59
C GLY A 457 -0.39 4.19 2.05
N HIS A 458 -0.96 3.44 3.00
CA HIS A 458 -0.79 3.66 4.44
C HIS A 458 0.68 3.59 4.88
N SER A 459 0.97 4.24 6.02
CA SER A 459 2.26 4.31 6.67
C SER A 459 2.96 2.96 6.83
N ASN A 460 2.20 1.90 7.14
CA ASN A 460 2.73 0.55 7.33
C ASN A 460 2.06 -0.53 6.46
N ILE A 461 1.45 -0.16 5.32
CA ILE A 461 0.87 -1.17 4.41
C ILE A 461 1.93 -2.12 3.85
N GLN A 462 3.18 -1.65 3.73
CA GLN A 462 4.30 -2.50 3.33
C GLN A 462 4.56 -3.54 4.42
N GLY A 463 4.65 -3.13 5.69
CA GLY A 463 4.88 -4.02 6.83
C GLY A 463 3.79 -5.07 7.00
N LEU A 464 2.50 -4.70 6.93
CA LEU A 464 1.43 -5.70 7.01
C LEU A 464 1.40 -6.67 5.82
N SER A 465 1.85 -6.23 4.65
CA SER A 465 2.05 -7.13 3.50
C SER A 465 3.24 -8.08 3.75
N ASP A 466 4.34 -7.55 4.29
CA ASP A 466 5.54 -8.31 4.66
C ASP A 466 5.24 -9.37 5.72
N LEU A 467 4.34 -9.08 6.66
CA LEU A 467 3.92 -9.97 7.74
C LEU A 467 2.77 -10.91 7.35
N GLY A 468 2.28 -10.85 6.11
CA GLY A 468 1.31 -11.81 5.58
C GLY A 468 -0.11 -11.65 6.13
N LEU A 469 -0.54 -10.42 6.46
CA LEU A 469 -1.92 -10.13 6.89
C LEU A 469 -2.88 -10.06 5.68
N LEU A 470 -2.88 -11.13 4.89
CA LEU A 470 -3.74 -11.36 3.73
C LEU A 470 -4.25 -12.80 3.78
N SER A 471 -5.44 -13.05 3.23
CA SER A 471 -6.18 -14.31 3.42
C SER A 471 -5.32 -15.58 3.38
N THR A 472 -4.52 -15.77 2.33
CA THR A 472 -3.71 -16.97 2.08
C THR A 472 -2.20 -16.80 2.37
N SER A 473 -1.81 -15.71 3.03
CA SER A 473 -0.40 -15.36 3.23
C SER A 473 0.12 -15.69 4.63
N LEU A 474 1.41 -15.97 4.70
CA LEU A 474 2.24 -16.07 5.90
C LEU A 474 3.36 -15.01 5.84
N PRO A 475 4.00 -14.69 6.98
CA PRO A 475 5.08 -13.70 7.01
C PRO A 475 6.23 -14.03 6.05
N GLY A 476 6.90 -12.99 5.55
CA GLY A 476 8.01 -13.11 4.61
C GLY A 476 7.59 -13.62 3.23
N TYR A 477 6.36 -13.30 2.81
CA TYR A 477 5.79 -13.75 1.52
C TYR A 477 5.69 -15.27 1.37
N LEU A 478 5.70 -16.02 2.48
CA LEU A 478 5.31 -17.42 2.49
C LEU A 478 3.79 -17.53 2.30
N THR A 479 3.32 -18.71 1.90
CA THR A 479 1.89 -18.96 1.67
C THR A 479 1.34 -19.94 2.70
N LEU A 480 0.09 -19.78 3.08
CA LEU A 480 -0.65 -20.82 3.79
C LEU A 480 -0.80 -22.05 2.87
N PRO A 481 -0.82 -23.26 3.43
CA PRO A 481 -1.10 -24.49 2.69
C PRO A 481 -2.51 -24.48 2.05
N ASN A 482 -2.62 -25.03 0.85
CA ASN A 482 -3.91 -25.23 0.16
C ASN A 482 -4.36 -26.67 0.41
N GLU A 483 -5.65 -26.89 0.65
CA GLU A 483 -6.15 -28.21 1.05
C GLU A 483 -5.95 -29.31 0.00
N THR A 484 -5.93 -28.96 -1.29
CA THR A 484 -5.78 -29.92 -2.40
C THR A 484 -4.35 -30.02 -2.91
N GLN A 485 -3.63 -28.89 -2.95
CA GLN A 485 -2.28 -28.84 -3.51
C GLN A 485 -1.21 -29.22 -2.48
N HIS A 486 -1.50 -29.06 -1.19
CA HIS A 486 -0.54 -29.22 -0.10
C HIS A 486 -1.12 -30.07 1.06
N PRO A 487 -1.59 -31.30 0.83
CA PRO A 487 -2.13 -32.12 1.91
C PRO A 487 -1.06 -32.45 2.98
N THR A 488 0.21 -32.58 2.59
CA THR A 488 1.34 -32.79 3.50
C THR A 488 2.38 -31.66 3.43
N LEU A 489 3.29 -31.61 4.42
CA LEU A 489 4.44 -30.70 4.40
C LEU A 489 5.36 -30.97 3.20
N ALA A 490 5.53 -32.22 2.79
CA ALA A 490 6.35 -32.58 1.65
C ALA A 490 5.79 -31.97 0.35
N ASP A 491 4.47 -32.06 0.15
CA ASP A 491 3.79 -31.46 -1.01
C ASP A 491 3.91 -29.94 -1.00
N TYR A 492 3.73 -29.33 0.18
CA TYR A 492 3.93 -27.89 0.37
C TYR A 492 5.33 -27.44 -0.06
N LEU A 493 6.36 -28.10 0.46
CA LEU A 493 7.75 -27.72 0.16
C LEU A 493 8.08 -28.00 -1.30
N ALA A 494 7.63 -29.13 -1.86
CA ALA A 494 7.87 -29.46 -3.27
C ALA A 494 7.24 -28.44 -4.23
N LYS A 495 6.05 -27.92 -3.90
CA LYS A 495 5.34 -26.95 -4.74
C LYS A 495 5.85 -25.52 -4.58
N ASN A 496 6.22 -25.12 -3.37
CA ASN A 496 6.63 -23.75 -3.03
C ASN A 496 8.16 -23.53 -3.02
N THR A 497 8.95 -24.57 -3.31
CA THR A 497 10.40 -24.46 -3.52
C THR A 497 10.69 -24.59 -5.02
N PRO A 498 10.77 -23.47 -5.76
CA PRO A 498 10.93 -23.54 -7.20
C PRO A 498 12.28 -24.14 -7.59
N LYS A 499 12.29 -24.92 -8.68
CA LYS A 499 13.52 -25.42 -9.31
C LYS A 499 14.13 -24.36 -10.19
N THR A 500 15.45 -24.30 -10.20
CA THR A 500 16.21 -23.42 -11.09
C THR A 500 15.94 -23.77 -12.55
N LEU A 501 15.73 -22.75 -13.39
CA LEU A 501 15.36 -22.93 -14.81
C LEU A 501 16.49 -22.63 -15.80
N LEU A 502 17.59 -22.02 -15.33
CA LEU A 502 18.81 -21.81 -16.11
C LEU A 502 20.02 -22.13 -15.23
N ASP A 503 21.11 -22.63 -15.82
CA ASP A 503 22.32 -22.94 -15.07
C ASP A 503 22.92 -21.70 -14.40
N GLY A 504 23.58 -21.90 -13.26
CA GLY A 504 24.29 -20.83 -12.53
C GLY A 504 23.41 -19.81 -11.81
N GLN A 505 22.08 -19.99 -11.77
CA GLN A 505 21.18 -19.02 -11.15
C GLN A 505 20.99 -19.24 -9.64
N PHE A 506 20.85 -18.14 -8.89
CA PHE A 506 20.79 -18.18 -7.43
C PHE A 506 19.49 -18.76 -6.90
N ASN A 507 18.35 -18.43 -7.53
CA ASN A 507 17.02 -18.91 -7.18
C ASN A 507 16.80 -18.95 -5.65
N TYR A 508 16.77 -17.79 -5.00
CA TYR A 508 16.88 -17.75 -3.53
C TYR A 508 15.69 -18.39 -2.80
N TRP A 509 14.54 -18.51 -3.48
CA TRP A 509 13.38 -19.27 -3.01
C TRP A 509 13.65 -20.78 -2.86
N SER A 510 14.78 -21.31 -3.35
CA SER A 510 15.27 -22.65 -2.97
C SER A 510 15.45 -22.83 -1.45
N ASN A 511 15.54 -21.73 -0.69
CA ASN A 511 15.64 -21.74 0.78
C ASN A 511 14.27 -21.74 1.49
N THR A 512 13.15 -21.88 0.79
CA THR A 512 11.80 -21.96 1.38
C THR A 512 11.71 -22.90 2.60
N PRO A 513 12.30 -24.11 2.61
CA PRO A 513 12.28 -24.98 3.80
C PRO A 513 12.82 -24.31 5.06
N LYS A 514 13.94 -23.57 4.96
CA LYS A 514 14.57 -22.89 6.11
C LYS A 514 13.68 -21.80 6.66
N PHE A 515 13.05 -21.03 5.78
CA PHE A 515 12.14 -19.96 6.15
C PHE A 515 10.88 -20.52 6.80
N PHE A 516 10.30 -21.58 6.21
CA PHE A 516 9.08 -22.21 6.71
C PHE A 516 9.28 -22.85 8.08
N VAL A 517 10.32 -23.66 8.26
CA VAL A 517 10.60 -24.32 9.55
C VAL A 517 10.91 -23.27 10.63
N SER A 518 11.69 -22.24 10.32
CA SER A 518 11.97 -21.16 11.27
C SER A 518 10.72 -20.38 11.68
N LEU A 519 9.76 -20.21 10.77
CA LEU A 519 8.45 -19.65 11.06
C LEU A 519 7.62 -20.60 11.95
N MET A 520 7.68 -21.91 11.71
CA MET A 520 6.97 -22.89 12.54
C MET A 520 7.53 -22.95 13.97
N LYS A 521 8.85 -22.80 14.13
CA LYS A 521 9.48 -22.65 15.44
C LYS A 521 9.05 -21.36 16.16
N TRP A 522 8.73 -20.28 15.42
CA TRP A 522 8.12 -19.10 16.02
C TRP A 522 6.67 -19.35 16.49
N PHE A 523 5.83 -19.95 15.64
CA PHE A 523 4.45 -20.27 16.01
C PHE A 523 4.37 -21.22 17.20
N TRP A 524 5.11 -22.34 17.17
CA TRP A 524 4.86 -23.47 18.07
C TRP A 524 6.00 -23.77 19.04
N GLY A 525 7.11 -23.05 18.98
CA GLY A 525 8.25 -23.24 19.90
C GLY A 525 8.71 -24.69 19.95
N ASP A 526 8.84 -25.24 21.15
CA ASP A 526 9.26 -26.62 21.38
C ASP A 526 8.25 -27.68 20.89
N LYS A 527 7.00 -27.29 20.61
CA LYS A 527 5.96 -28.19 20.09
C LYS A 527 6.07 -28.43 18.58
N ALA A 528 6.83 -27.61 17.85
CA ALA A 528 7.21 -27.92 16.46
C ALA A 528 8.46 -28.81 16.46
N THR A 529 8.30 -30.09 16.14
CA THR A 529 9.37 -31.08 16.04
C THR A 529 9.38 -31.73 14.65
N ALA A 530 10.46 -32.42 14.28
CA ALA A 530 10.49 -33.14 13.01
C ALA A 530 9.38 -34.21 12.94
N ASP A 531 9.13 -34.92 14.04
CA ASP A 531 8.16 -36.02 14.13
C ASP A 531 6.72 -35.61 13.83
N ASN A 532 6.35 -34.35 14.10
CA ASN A 532 5.03 -33.81 13.80
C ASN A 532 5.02 -32.84 12.62
N ASN A 533 6.02 -32.92 11.74
CA ASN A 533 6.18 -32.04 10.59
C ASN A 533 6.16 -30.56 10.99
N TRP A 534 6.80 -30.23 12.11
CA TRP A 534 6.91 -28.89 12.67
C TRP A 534 5.55 -28.25 13.00
N GLY A 535 4.51 -29.05 13.27
CA GLY A 535 3.16 -28.54 13.52
C GLY A 535 2.45 -28.02 12.26
N TYR A 536 2.87 -28.47 11.07
CA TYR A 536 2.29 -28.08 9.77
C TYR A 536 0.76 -28.17 9.74
N ASP A 537 0.19 -29.23 10.31
CA ASP A 537 -1.25 -29.44 10.31
C ASP A 537 -2.02 -28.52 11.23
N TRP A 538 -1.37 -27.83 12.19
CA TRP A 538 -2.02 -26.81 13.01
C TRP A 538 -2.31 -25.51 12.26
N LEU A 539 -1.66 -25.29 11.11
CA LEU A 539 -1.99 -24.15 10.25
C LEU A 539 -3.32 -24.38 9.51
N PRO A 540 -4.13 -23.32 9.35
CA PRO A 540 -5.33 -23.43 8.55
C PRO A 540 -5.00 -23.63 7.06
N LYS A 541 -5.63 -24.60 6.40
CA LYS A 541 -5.52 -24.84 4.96
C LYS A 541 -6.69 -24.22 4.20
N TRP A 542 -6.40 -23.47 3.15
CA TRP A 542 -7.44 -22.78 2.36
C TRP A 542 -7.91 -23.61 1.16
N ASP A 543 -9.18 -23.51 0.82
CA ASP A 543 -9.84 -24.09 -0.37
C ASP A 543 -10.02 -23.04 -1.47
N LYS A 544 -10.29 -21.79 -1.09
CA LYS A 544 -10.37 -20.63 -1.97
C LYS A 544 -9.83 -19.37 -1.31
N LEU A 545 -9.72 -18.31 -2.10
CA LEU A 545 -9.37 -16.98 -1.60
C LEU A 545 -10.58 -16.36 -0.90
N TYR A 546 -10.44 -16.02 0.39
CA TYR A 546 -11.42 -15.30 1.19
C TYR A 546 -11.07 -13.80 1.25
N ASP A 547 -10.99 -13.16 0.10
CA ASP A 547 -10.75 -11.73 0.00
C ASP A 547 -11.94 -10.90 0.51
N VAL A 548 -11.73 -9.59 0.69
CA VAL A 548 -12.77 -8.66 1.18
C VAL A 548 -14.11 -8.74 0.44
N LEU A 549 -14.13 -8.96 -0.87
CA LEU A 549 -15.39 -9.07 -1.61
C LEU A 549 -16.11 -10.38 -1.28
N HIS A 550 -15.34 -11.46 -1.14
CA HIS A 550 -15.88 -12.76 -0.73
C HIS A 550 -16.36 -12.76 0.73
N MET A 551 -15.63 -12.09 1.64
CA MET A 551 -16.06 -11.94 3.03
C MET A 551 -17.40 -11.22 3.13
N VAL A 552 -17.56 -10.08 2.45
CA VAL A 552 -18.83 -9.34 2.44
C VAL A 552 -19.94 -10.15 1.74
N GLU A 553 -19.63 -10.92 0.70
CA GLU A 553 -20.60 -11.82 0.07
C GLU A 553 -21.09 -12.91 1.05
N LEU A 554 -20.19 -13.53 1.81
CA LEU A 554 -20.58 -14.52 2.83
C LEU A 554 -21.42 -13.90 3.95
N MET A 555 -21.07 -12.69 4.41
CA MET A 555 -21.89 -11.92 5.36
C MET A 555 -23.27 -11.61 4.79
N HIS A 556 -23.33 -11.16 3.53
CA HIS A 556 -24.60 -10.86 2.85
C HIS A 556 -25.46 -12.12 2.70
N GLN A 557 -24.86 -13.29 2.55
CA GLN A 557 -25.57 -14.58 2.55
C GLN A 557 -25.91 -15.11 3.96
N GLY A 558 -25.53 -14.41 5.04
CA GLY A 558 -25.74 -14.87 6.42
C GLY A 558 -24.85 -16.04 6.84
N LYS A 559 -23.72 -16.25 6.15
CA LYS A 559 -22.76 -17.35 6.41
C LYS A 559 -21.60 -16.95 7.32
N MET A 560 -21.52 -15.67 7.72
CA MET A 560 -20.58 -15.19 8.72
C MET A 560 -21.35 -14.64 9.92
N ASN A 561 -20.94 -15.03 11.12
CA ASN A 561 -21.51 -14.64 12.39
C ASN A 561 -20.73 -13.50 13.05
N GLY A 562 -19.39 -13.52 12.94
CA GLY A 562 -18.50 -12.57 13.60
C GLY A 562 -17.63 -11.78 12.64
N PHE A 563 -17.32 -10.53 13.00
CA PHE A 563 -16.32 -9.75 12.26
C PHE A 563 -15.50 -8.85 13.18
N ILE A 564 -14.18 -9.00 13.15
CA ILE A 564 -13.25 -8.15 13.89
C ILE A 564 -12.66 -7.13 12.92
N VAL A 565 -12.68 -5.86 13.28
CA VAL A 565 -12.23 -4.74 12.43
C VAL A 565 -11.20 -3.95 13.21
N GLN A 566 -9.92 -4.24 12.98
CA GLN A 566 -8.80 -3.54 13.62
C GLN A 566 -8.25 -2.46 12.67
N GLY A 567 -8.34 -1.19 13.07
CA GLY A 567 -7.79 -0.03 12.34
C GLY A 567 -8.15 0.01 10.85
N PHE A 568 -9.41 -0.31 10.54
CA PHE A 568 -9.97 -0.31 9.19
C PHE A 568 -11.41 0.25 9.25
N ASN A 569 -11.82 1.03 8.26
CA ASN A 569 -13.20 1.52 8.13
C ASN A 569 -13.88 0.92 6.88
N PRO A 570 -14.22 -0.38 6.87
CA PRO A 570 -14.70 -1.08 5.67
C PRO A 570 -16.01 -0.53 5.10
N LEU A 571 -16.94 -0.03 5.92
CA LEU A 571 -18.17 0.58 5.40
C LEU A 571 -17.86 1.76 4.48
N ALA A 572 -16.86 2.56 4.85
CA ALA A 572 -16.43 3.69 4.05
C ALA A 572 -15.57 3.28 2.85
N SER A 573 -14.76 2.23 2.97
CA SER A 573 -13.66 1.95 2.03
C SER A 573 -13.87 0.76 1.08
N PHE A 574 -14.82 -0.13 1.34
CA PHE A 574 -15.21 -1.19 0.41
C PHE A 574 -16.21 -0.67 -0.64
N PRO A 575 -16.21 -1.22 -1.87
CA PRO A 575 -17.16 -0.81 -2.89
C PRO A 575 -18.58 -1.23 -2.51
N ASP A 576 -19.58 -0.58 -3.10
CA ASP A 576 -20.99 -0.77 -2.79
C ASP A 576 -21.30 -0.72 -1.28
N ALA A 577 -21.09 0.45 -0.69
CA ALA A 577 -21.33 0.69 0.74
C ALA A 577 -22.77 0.33 1.21
N ASN A 578 -23.75 0.32 0.29
CA ASN A 578 -25.10 -0.16 0.59
C ASN A 578 -25.11 -1.68 0.83
N LYS A 579 -24.53 -2.47 -0.07
CA LYS A 579 -24.36 -3.92 0.11
C LYS A 579 -23.55 -4.25 1.37
N VAL A 580 -22.48 -3.51 1.63
CA VAL A 580 -21.63 -3.70 2.83
C VAL A 580 -22.44 -3.48 4.12
N ARG A 581 -23.27 -2.44 4.17
CA ARG A 581 -24.15 -2.17 5.31
C ARG A 581 -25.18 -3.29 5.53
N GLU A 582 -25.81 -3.76 4.45
CA GLU A 582 -26.74 -4.89 4.51
C GLU A 582 -26.05 -6.16 5.02
N ALA A 583 -24.80 -6.39 4.62
CA ALA A 583 -24.00 -7.51 5.06
C ALA A 583 -23.67 -7.41 6.56
N PHE A 584 -23.27 -6.22 7.04
CA PHE A 584 -22.99 -6.01 8.46
C PHE A 584 -24.22 -6.22 9.34
N SER A 585 -25.41 -5.83 8.88
CA SER A 585 -26.67 -6.03 9.61
C SER A 585 -27.06 -7.50 9.83
N LYS A 586 -26.40 -8.44 9.13
CA LYS A 586 -26.61 -9.89 9.25
C LYS A 586 -25.62 -10.58 10.18
N LEU A 587 -24.59 -9.86 10.65
CA LEU A 587 -23.66 -10.37 11.66
C LEU A 587 -24.36 -10.52 13.00
N LYS A 588 -23.93 -11.51 13.79
CA LYS A 588 -24.32 -11.66 15.19
C LYS A 588 -23.55 -10.71 16.08
N TYR A 589 -22.23 -10.61 15.87
CA TYR A 589 -21.38 -9.70 16.62
C TYR A 589 -20.30 -9.07 15.72
N MET A 590 -19.92 -7.84 16.04
CA MET A 590 -18.80 -7.13 15.43
C MET A 590 -17.92 -6.49 16.50
N VAL A 591 -16.61 -6.57 16.35
CA VAL A 591 -15.64 -5.93 17.25
C VAL A 591 -14.84 -4.91 16.45
N VAL A 592 -14.90 -3.63 16.81
CA VAL A 592 -14.12 -2.56 16.21
C VAL A 592 -13.03 -2.13 17.18
N ILE A 593 -11.77 -2.18 16.74
CA ILE A 593 -10.60 -1.72 17.50
C ILE A 593 -10.01 -0.54 16.73
N ASP A 594 -10.10 0.67 17.30
CA ASP A 594 -9.66 1.90 16.63
C ASP A 594 -9.34 3.00 17.67
N PRO A 595 -8.43 3.95 17.38
CA PRO A 595 -8.26 5.13 18.23
C PRO A 595 -9.37 6.17 18.10
N ILE A 596 -10.20 6.11 17.06
CA ILE A 596 -11.20 7.14 16.73
C ILE A 596 -12.56 6.55 16.32
N THR A 597 -13.63 7.34 16.40
CA THR A 597 -14.92 6.94 15.85
C THR A 597 -14.84 6.72 14.34
N THR A 598 -15.54 5.68 13.87
CA THR A 598 -15.59 5.29 12.46
C THR A 598 -17.01 4.97 12.00
N GLU A 599 -17.30 5.22 10.73
CA GLU A 599 -18.60 4.88 10.12
C GLU A 599 -18.92 3.39 10.25
N THR A 600 -17.94 2.50 10.19
CA THR A 600 -18.14 1.07 10.49
C THR A 600 -18.65 0.86 11.90
N SER A 601 -18.10 1.52 12.93
CA SER A 601 -18.58 1.35 14.30
C SER A 601 -20.04 1.77 14.48
N SER A 602 -20.48 2.81 13.74
CA SER A 602 -21.83 3.38 13.80
C SER A 602 -22.72 3.01 12.61
N PHE A 603 -22.43 1.92 11.90
CA PHE A 603 -23.18 1.51 10.69
C PHE A 603 -24.68 1.30 10.92
N TRP A 604 -25.04 0.95 12.16
CA TRP A 604 -26.39 0.69 12.62
C TRP A 604 -27.19 1.98 12.92
N GLN A 605 -26.51 3.12 13.06
CA GLN A 605 -27.12 4.37 13.48
C GLN A 605 -27.69 5.16 12.30
N ASN A 606 -28.90 5.72 12.44
CA ASN A 606 -29.47 6.57 11.40
C ASN A 606 -28.71 7.89 11.27
N HIS A 607 -28.30 8.23 10.05
CA HIS A 607 -27.67 9.50 9.69
C HIS A 607 -28.37 10.16 8.49
N GLY A 608 -29.69 10.04 8.38
CA GLY A 608 -30.47 10.55 7.25
C GLY A 608 -30.07 9.86 5.94
N GLU A 609 -30.04 10.60 4.83
CA GLU A 609 -29.65 10.05 3.53
C GLU A 609 -28.22 9.47 3.50
N SER A 610 -27.31 9.96 4.34
CA SER A 610 -25.93 9.45 4.44
C SER A 610 -25.87 8.03 4.99
N ASN A 611 -26.78 7.67 5.91
CA ASN A 611 -26.94 6.31 6.43
C ASN A 611 -28.40 6.09 6.88
N PRO A 612 -29.31 5.67 5.99
CA PRO A 612 -30.73 5.47 6.33
C PRO A 612 -30.94 4.13 7.06
N ALA A 613 -30.21 3.90 8.15
CA ALA A 613 -30.33 2.71 8.97
C ALA A 613 -31.54 2.79 9.93
N ASP A 614 -32.09 1.63 10.27
CA ASP A 614 -33.14 1.46 11.28
C ASP A 614 -32.56 0.58 12.40
N PRO A 615 -32.07 1.17 13.51
CA PRO A 615 -31.37 0.43 14.56
C PRO A 615 -32.17 -0.74 15.11
N ALA A 616 -33.49 -0.60 15.24
CA ALA A 616 -34.38 -1.63 15.79
C ALA A 616 -34.41 -2.91 14.95
N LYS A 617 -34.09 -2.83 13.65
CA LYS A 617 -34.03 -3.98 12.74
C LYS A 617 -32.65 -4.62 12.66
N ILE A 618 -31.62 -3.96 13.16
CA ILE A 618 -30.24 -4.44 13.09
C ILE A 618 -29.92 -5.15 14.40
N GLN A 619 -29.71 -6.47 14.35
CA GLN A 619 -29.51 -7.30 15.54
C GLN A 619 -28.04 -7.56 15.88
N THR A 620 -27.12 -7.01 15.09
CA THR A 620 -25.68 -7.13 15.34
C THR A 620 -25.29 -6.43 16.64
N GLU A 621 -24.75 -7.20 17.57
CA GLU A 621 -24.10 -6.65 18.75
C GLU A 621 -22.74 -6.06 18.34
N VAL A 622 -22.43 -4.83 18.75
CA VAL A 622 -21.18 -4.17 18.33
C VAL A 622 -20.37 -3.79 19.55
N PHE A 623 -19.13 -4.27 19.63
CA PHE A 623 -18.14 -3.82 20.59
C PHE A 623 -17.23 -2.79 19.94
N ARG A 624 -17.01 -1.66 20.61
CA ARG A 624 -16.07 -0.63 20.20
C ARG A 624 -15.01 -0.50 21.28
N LEU A 625 -13.79 -0.92 20.94
CA LEU A 625 -12.65 -0.98 21.85
C LEU A 625 -11.68 0.18 21.53
N PRO A 626 -11.42 1.08 22.49
CA PRO A 626 -10.54 2.22 22.28
C PRO A 626 -9.08 1.77 22.23
N SER A 627 -8.40 1.99 21.10
CA SER A 627 -6.97 1.74 20.98
C SER A 627 -6.13 3.03 21.07
N THR A 628 -4.84 2.84 21.27
CA THR A 628 -3.79 3.83 21.07
C THR A 628 -3.71 4.32 19.61
N CYS A 629 -3.05 5.46 19.43
CA CYS A 629 -2.56 5.91 18.13
C CYS A 629 -1.02 5.89 18.06
N PHE A 630 -0.46 6.22 16.90
CA PHE A 630 0.99 6.21 16.61
C PHE A 630 1.88 6.95 17.63
N ALA A 631 1.32 7.93 18.34
CA ALA A 631 2.05 8.77 19.28
C ALA A 631 2.08 8.19 20.71
N GLU A 632 1.39 7.08 20.95
CA GLU A 632 1.11 6.54 22.28
C GLU A 632 1.74 5.14 22.50
N GLU A 633 2.54 4.69 21.54
CA GLU A 633 3.28 3.43 21.55
C GLU A 633 4.69 3.60 20.98
N ASP A 634 5.57 2.69 21.37
CA ASP A 634 6.82 2.40 20.66
C ASP A 634 6.56 1.33 19.59
N GLY A 635 7.39 1.29 18.54
CA GLY A 635 7.33 0.21 17.56
C GLY A 635 7.97 0.57 16.23
N SER A 636 7.77 -0.27 15.23
CA SER A 636 8.30 -0.07 13.88
C SER A 636 7.21 -0.03 12.82
N ILE A 637 7.43 0.76 11.78
CA ILE A 637 6.63 0.74 10.54
C ILE A 637 7.56 0.70 9.32
N VAL A 638 7.06 0.13 8.22
CA VAL A 638 7.79 0.00 6.95
C VAL A 638 7.27 1.00 5.93
N ASN A 639 8.13 1.97 5.56
CA ASN A 639 7.79 2.94 4.53
C ASN A 639 7.85 2.33 3.11
N SER A 640 7.49 3.09 2.07
CA SER A 640 7.50 2.61 0.67
C SER A 640 8.89 2.19 0.18
N SER A 641 9.97 2.73 0.77
CA SER A 641 11.35 2.36 0.44
C SER A 641 11.83 1.10 1.18
N ARG A 642 10.92 0.34 1.81
CA ARG A 642 11.19 -0.85 2.64
C ARG A 642 11.92 -0.57 3.95
N TRP A 643 12.00 0.69 4.38
CA TRP A 643 12.71 1.05 5.61
C TRP A 643 11.82 0.76 6.81
N LEU A 644 12.23 -0.19 7.65
CA LEU A 644 11.71 -0.40 8.99
C LEU A 644 12.25 0.71 9.88
N GLN A 645 11.37 1.63 10.30
CA GLN A 645 11.73 2.80 11.10
C GLN A 645 11.11 2.67 12.49
N TRP A 646 11.95 2.70 13.53
CA TRP A 646 11.49 2.71 14.90
C TRP A 646 10.96 4.09 15.31
N HIS A 647 9.89 4.12 16.09
CA HIS A 647 9.32 5.32 16.69
C HIS A 647 9.10 5.14 18.19
N PHE A 648 8.99 6.26 18.90
CA PHE A 648 8.86 6.27 20.35
C PHE A 648 7.58 6.95 20.83
N LYS A 649 7.05 6.44 21.94
CA LYS A 649 5.86 6.93 22.64
C LYS A 649 6.08 8.35 23.19
N GLY A 650 5.16 9.25 22.88
CA GLY A 650 5.17 10.65 23.33
C GLY A 650 4.25 10.98 24.51
N ALA A 651 3.15 10.23 24.66
CA ALA A 651 2.21 10.38 25.76
C ALA A 651 1.39 9.10 25.97
N ASP A 652 0.68 9.00 27.10
CA ASP A 652 -0.33 7.95 27.30
C ASP A 652 -1.60 8.22 26.49
N ALA A 653 -2.32 7.15 26.14
CA ALA A 653 -3.60 7.23 25.47
C ALA A 653 -4.70 7.86 26.37
N PRO A 654 -5.77 8.43 25.78
CA PRO A 654 -6.83 9.08 26.53
C PRO A 654 -7.76 8.07 27.20
N GLY A 655 -8.28 8.44 28.38
CA GLY A 655 -9.23 7.60 29.12
C GLY A 655 -8.61 6.27 29.54
N GLU A 656 -9.22 5.18 29.08
CA GLU A 656 -8.85 3.79 29.32
C GLU A 656 -8.42 3.09 28.01
N ALA A 657 -8.05 3.84 26.98
CA ALA A 657 -7.56 3.26 25.72
C ALA A 657 -6.31 2.39 25.96
N LYS A 658 -6.24 1.26 25.25
CA LYS A 658 -5.16 0.26 25.38
C LYS A 658 -4.38 0.13 24.08
N SER A 659 -3.16 -0.40 24.16
CA SER A 659 -2.39 -0.71 22.97
C SER A 659 -3.07 -1.81 22.14
N ASP A 660 -2.85 -1.83 20.82
CA ASP A 660 -3.36 -2.91 19.98
C ASP A 660 -2.84 -4.28 20.47
N GLN A 661 -1.57 -4.33 20.90
CA GLN A 661 -0.91 -5.53 21.42
C GLN A 661 -1.59 -6.01 22.71
N GLU A 662 -1.97 -5.09 23.59
CA GLU A 662 -2.68 -5.42 24.83
C GLU A 662 -4.08 -5.94 24.57
N ILE A 663 -4.83 -5.31 23.64
CA ILE A 663 -6.18 -5.76 23.28
C ILE A 663 -6.16 -7.18 22.72
N ILE A 664 -5.25 -7.45 21.77
CA ILE A 664 -5.09 -8.78 21.17
C ILE A 664 -4.57 -9.79 22.20
N GLY A 665 -3.64 -9.39 23.06
CA GLY A 665 -3.12 -10.23 24.14
C GLY A 665 -4.18 -10.63 25.15
N GLU A 666 -5.01 -9.69 25.62
CA GLU A 666 -6.11 -9.98 26.54
C GLU A 666 -7.16 -10.91 25.94
N LEU A 667 -7.58 -10.66 24.69
CA LEU A 667 -8.54 -11.52 23.98
C LEU A 667 -7.99 -12.93 23.81
N PHE A 668 -6.72 -13.06 23.43
CA PHE A 668 -6.10 -14.37 23.23
C PHE A 668 -5.95 -15.15 24.53
N VAL A 669 -5.45 -14.50 25.59
CA VAL A 669 -5.32 -15.13 26.92
C VAL A 669 -6.69 -15.58 27.43
N ALA A 670 -7.72 -14.74 27.31
CA ALA A 670 -9.08 -15.10 27.71
C ALA A 670 -9.61 -16.32 26.93
N LEU A 671 -9.47 -16.32 25.61
CA LEU A 671 -9.86 -17.46 24.77
C LEU A 671 -9.12 -18.75 25.14
N ARG A 672 -7.80 -18.66 25.32
CA ARG A 672 -6.98 -19.81 25.70
C ARG A 672 -7.39 -20.38 27.06
N GLU A 673 -7.66 -19.54 28.06
CA GLU A 673 -8.15 -20.01 29.36
C GLU A 673 -9.52 -20.68 29.25
N LEU A 674 -10.42 -20.17 28.38
CA LEU A 674 -11.68 -20.86 28.11
C LEU A 674 -11.48 -22.24 27.49
N TYR A 675 -10.53 -22.42 26.56
CA TYR A 675 -10.21 -23.73 25.98
C TYR A 675 -9.48 -24.68 26.93
N LYS A 676 -8.72 -24.16 27.91
CA LYS A 676 -8.13 -24.97 28.98
C LYS A 676 -9.18 -25.48 29.97
N LYS A 677 -10.16 -24.63 30.30
CA LYS A 677 -11.23 -24.95 31.24
C LYS A 677 -12.27 -25.89 30.61
N ASP A 678 -12.76 -25.53 29.43
CA ASP A 678 -13.83 -26.21 28.73
C ASP A 678 -13.33 -26.65 27.34
N ALA A 679 -13.12 -27.95 27.17
CA ALA A 679 -12.68 -28.53 25.90
C ALA A 679 -13.57 -28.07 24.73
N GLY A 680 -12.97 -27.91 23.55
CA GLY A 680 -13.66 -27.45 22.34
C GLY A 680 -12.97 -27.97 21.07
N LYS A 681 -13.57 -27.71 19.91
CA LYS A 681 -13.05 -28.23 18.63
C LYS A 681 -11.72 -27.56 18.27
N GLY A 682 -10.82 -28.30 17.63
CA GLY A 682 -9.52 -27.78 17.19
C GLY A 682 -8.77 -26.99 18.28
N ALA A 683 -8.73 -27.47 19.52
CA ALA A 683 -8.11 -26.75 20.63
C ALA A 683 -6.56 -26.74 20.56
N GLU A 684 -5.95 -27.75 19.92
CA GLU A 684 -4.49 -27.91 19.89
C GLU A 684 -3.73 -26.69 19.35
N PRO A 685 -4.10 -26.07 18.20
CA PRO A 685 -3.40 -24.89 17.70
C PRO A 685 -3.50 -23.68 18.65
N ILE A 686 -4.50 -23.61 19.54
CA ILE A 686 -4.63 -22.52 20.52
C ILE A 686 -3.74 -22.80 21.74
N LEU A 687 -3.78 -24.05 22.22
CA LEU A 687 -3.06 -24.48 23.42
C LEU A 687 -1.56 -24.65 23.19
N ASN A 688 -1.15 -25.08 21.99
CA ASN A 688 0.25 -25.29 21.62
C ASN A 688 0.95 -24.04 21.06
N LEU A 689 0.22 -22.95 20.83
CA LEU A 689 0.82 -21.69 20.35
C LEU A 689 1.84 -21.15 21.35
N SER A 690 3.08 -20.93 20.88
CA SER A 690 4.14 -20.29 21.64
C SER A 690 3.74 -18.86 21.98
N TRP A 691 3.71 -18.53 23.28
CA TRP A 691 3.35 -17.20 23.78
C TRP A 691 4.26 -16.76 24.95
N PRO A 692 5.59 -16.70 24.73
CA PRO A 692 6.59 -16.60 25.79
C PRO A 692 6.88 -15.14 26.17
N TYR A 693 5.84 -14.34 26.36
CA TYR A 693 5.97 -12.92 26.67
C TYR A 693 6.04 -12.69 28.18
N ARG A 694 6.83 -11.71 28.61
CA ARG A 694 6.96 -11.34 30.03
C ARG A 694 5.62 -11.00 30.65
N ASP A 695 4.81 -10.24 29.93
CA ASP A 695 3.38 -10.09 30.19
C ASP A 695 2.60 -10.72 29.02
N PRO A 696 1.98 -11.89 29.21
CA PRO A 696 1.19 -12.55 28.17
C PRO A 696 0.03 -11.71 27.65
N LYS A 697 -0.49 -10.75 28.43
CA LYS A 697 -1.59 -9.89 28.03
C LYS A 697 -1.11 -8.63 27.32
N ASN A 698 0.13 -8.20 27.52
CA ASN A 698 0.69 -6.99 26.91
C ASN A 698 2.13 -7.23 26.40
N PRO A 699 2.29 -7.97 25.28
CA PRO A 699 3.60 -8.22 24.70
C PRO A 699 4.28 -6.91 24.26
N THR A 700 5.54 -6.71 24.64
CA THR A 700 6.23 -5.46 24.32
C THR A 700 6.65 -5.39 22.84
N PRO A 701 6.71 -4.19 22.25
CA PRO A 701 7.23 -4.01 20.90
C PRO A 701 8.64 -4.61 20.71
N GLU A 702 9.51 -4.54 21.71
CA GLU A 702 10.87 -5.08 21.63
C GLU A 702 10.91 -6.61 21.61
N GLU A 703 10.06 -7.28 22.39
CA GLU A 703 9.93 -8.75 22.34
C GLU A 703 9.51 -9.19 20.94
N LEU A 704 8.50 -8.52 20.38
CA LEU A 704 7.93 -8.84 19.07
C LEU A 704 8.88 -8.53 17.91
N ALA A 705 9.62 -7.41 17.98
CA ALA A 705 10.62 -7.06 16.98
C ALA A 705 11.80 -8.06 16.94
N LYS A 706 12.24 -8.55 18.10
CA LYS A 706 13.25 -9.61 18.19
C LYS A 706 12.73 -10.95 17.66
N GLU A 707 11.45 -11.27 17.84
CA GLU A 707 10.83 -12.45 17.21
C GLU A 707 10.80 -12.32 15.68
N MET A 708 10.46 -11.14 15.14
CA MET A 708 10.52 -10.86 13.70
C MET A 708 11.94 -11.04 13.14
N ASN A 709 12.95 -10.51 13.82
CA ASN A 709 14.36 -10.71 13.44
C ASN A 709 14.75 -12.19 13.46
N GLY A 710 14.43 -12.87 14.55
CA GLY A 710 14.79 -14.27 14.78
C GLY A 710 16.03 -14.46 15.64
N ARG A 711 16.17 -15.68 16.18
CA ARG A 711 17.27 -16.10 17.06
C ARG A 711 17.68 -17.54 16.81
N ALA A 712 18.89 -17.87 17.23
CA ALA A 712 19.39 -19.23 17.33
C ALA A 712 18.72 -19.96 18.52
N LEU A 713 18.18 -21.16 18.28
CA LEU A 713 17.61 -22.05 19.30
C LEU A 713 18.60 -23.13 19.77
N ALA A 714 19.67 -23.32 19.02
CA ALA A 714 20.85 -24.12 19.36
C ALA A 714 22.12 -23.37 18.92
N ASP A 715 23.30 -23.86 19.31
CA ASP A 715 24.55 -23.36 18.77
C ASP A 715 24.64 -23.66 17.27
N LEU A 716 24.91 -22.64 16.47
CA LEU A 716 24.98 -22.74 15.01
C LEU A 716 26.45 -22.70 14.59
N PHE A 717 26.90 -23.73 13.90
CA PHE A 717 28.25 -23.83 13.31
C PHE A 717 28.22 -23.70 11.79
N ASP A 718 29.30 -23.22 11.18
CA ASP A 718 29.42 -23.12 9.72
C ASP A 718 29.35 -24.52 9.10
N PRO A 719 28.40 -24.80 8.19
CA PRO A 719 28.32 -26.12 7.55
C PRO A 719 29.59 -26.49 6.77
N LYS A 720 30.40 -25.51 6.38
CA LYS A 720 31.69 -25.72 5.69
C LYS A 720 32.88 -25.82 6.65
N ASP A 721 32.71 -25.37 7.89
CA ASP A 721 33.75 -25.40 8.93
C ASP A 721 33.09 -25.54 10.32
N PRO A 722 32.91 -26.78 10.81
CA PRO A 722 32.27 -27.03 12.10
C PRO A 722 33.00 -26.42 13.31
N THR A 723 34.24 -25.97 13.16
CA THR A 723 34.98 -25.28 14.24
C THR A 723 34.55 -23.82 14.38
N LYS A 724 33.95 -23.25 13.33
CA LYS A 724 33.50 -21.86 13.28
C LYS A 724 32.06 -21.75 13.77
N GLN A 725 31.90 -21.29 15.01
CA GLN A 725 30.59 -20.95 15.55
C GLN A 725 30.07 -19.66 14.92
N LEU A 726 28.89 -19.71 14.30
CA LEU A 726 28.22 -18.60 13.64
C LEU A 726 27.29 -17.82 14.59
N ALA A 727 26.64 -18.51 15.53
CA ALA A 727 25.81 -17.91 16.58
C ALA A 727 25.65 -18.89 17.76
N LYS A 728 25.54 -18.38 18.98
CA LYS A 728 25.25 -19.19 20.18
C LYS A 728 23.75 -19.32 20.41
N LYS A 729 23.32 -20.38 21.10
CA LYS A 729 21.93 -20.55 21.54
C LYS A 729 21.44 -19.29 22.27
N GLY A 730 20.28 -18.78 21.86
CA GLY A 730 19.64 -17.59 22.41
C GLY A 730 20.01 -16.29 21.70
N GLU A 731 21.07 -16.27 20.88
CA GLU A 731 21.51 -15.05 20.21
C GLU A 731 20.57 -14.64 19.06
N GLN A 732 20.30 -13.33 18.94
CA GLN A 732 19.65 -12.75 17.76
C GLN A 732 20.46 -13.02 16.49
N LEU A 733 19.79 -13.41 15.41
CA LEU A 733 20.44 -13.67 14.14
C LEU A 733 20.89 -12.35 13.48
N PRO A 734 22.09 -12.30 12.88
CA PRO A 734 22.56 -11.14 12.12
C PRO A 734 21.87 -10.99 10.75
N GLY A 735 21.21 -12.04 10.26
CA GLY A 735 20.50 -12.03 8.98
C GLY A 735 19.97 -13.41 8.58
N PHE A 736 19.11 -13.45 7.56
CA PHE A 736 18.39 -14.65 7.14
C PHE A 736 19.27 -15.77 6.55
N ALA A 737 20.51 -15.48 6.19
CA ALA A 737 21.45 -16.47 5.65
C ALA A 737 21.79 -17.58 6.68
N LEU A 738 21.55 -17.34 7.98
CA LEU A 738 21.80 -18.31 9.05
C LEU A 738 20.57 -19.15 9.41
N LEU A 739 19.40 -18.89 8.83
CA LEU A 739 18.20 -19.68 9.07
C LEU A 739 18.38 -21.12 8.58
N ARG A 740 17.81 -22.08 9.32
CA ARG A 740 17.90 -23.53 9.05
C ARG A 740 16.52 -24.18 8.98
N ASP A 741 16.48 -25.36 8.39
CA ASP A 741 15.31 -26.23 8.23
C ASP A 741 15.29 -27.42 9.21
N ASP A 742 16.21 -27.44 10.18
CA ASP A 742 16.36 -28.48 11.21
C ASP A 742 15.72 -28.11 12.56
N GLY A 743 15.05 -26.95 12.64
CA GLY A 743 14.43 -26.44 13.85
C GLY A 743 15.39 -25.74 14.83
N SER A 744 16.66 -25.57 14.48
CA SER A 744 17.66 -24.88 15.33
C SER A 744 17.59 -23.35 15.26
N THR A 745 16.72 -22.79 14.42
CA THR A 745 16.48 -21.34 14.32
C THR A 745 15.00 -21.02 14.38
N MET A 746 14.66 -19.81 14.85
CA MET A 746 13.33 -19.24 14.68
C MET A 746 13.40 -17.84 14.11
N SER A 747 12.40 -17.47 13.31
CA SER A 747 12.16 -16.10 12.84
C SER A 747 10.70 -15.97 12.45
N ALA A 748 10.02 -14.93 12.97
CA ALA A 748 8.64 -14.66 12.62
C ALA A 748 8.50 -14.05 11.22
N CYS A 749 9.55 -13.43 10.67
CA CYS A 749 9.54 -12.86 9.34
C CYS A 749 10.96 -12.87 8.75
N TRP A 750 11.29 -13.87 7.90
CA TRP A 750 12.67 -14.09 7.47
C TRP A 750 13.30 -12.87 6.77
N ILE A 751 12.53 -12.11 5.99
CA ILE A 751 13.02 -10.89 5.33
C ILE A 751 13.41 -9.78 6.30
N PHE A 752 12.94 -9.82 7.56
CA PHE A 752 13.30 -8.87 8.61
C PHE A 752 14.49 -9.33 9.44
N SER A 753 15.00 -10.55 9.23
CA SER A 753 16.22 -11.01 9.90
C SER A 753 17.40 -10.09 9.53
N GLY A 754 17.97 -9.46 10.55
CA GLY A 754 18.93 -8.35 10.46
C GLY A 754 18.42 -7.01 11.00
N CYS A 755 17.12 -6.86 11.29
CA CYS A 755 16.54 -5.61 11.80
C CYS A 755 16.83 -5.37 13.29
N TRP A 756 17.05 -6.42 14.08
CA TRP A 756 17.43 -6.34 15.50
C TRP A 756 18.41 -7.45 15.85
N THR A 757 19.71 -7.14 15.78
CA THR A 757 20.78 -8.14 15.95
C THR A 757 21.39 -8.04 17.35
N GLN A 758 22.48 -8.78 17.61
CA GLN A 758 23.31 -8.58 18.81
C GLN A 758 23.89 -7.16 18.92
N ALA A 759 24.04 -6.45 17.79
CA ALA A 759 24.44 -5.05 17.77
C ALA A 759 23.32 -4.09 18.19
N GLY A 760 22.12 -4.60 18.49
CA GLY A 760 20.95 -3.81 18.88
C GLY A 760 19.96 -3.56 17.74
N ASN A 761 18.99 -2.68 18.02
CA ASN A 761 17.91 -2.32 17.10
C ASN A 761 18.45 -1.49 15.92
N GLN A 762 18.49 -2.09 14.73
CA GLN A 762 18.98 -1.40 13.53
C GLN A 762 17.95 -0.41 12.96
N MET A 763 16.67 -0.59 13.30
CA MET A 763 15.55 0.24 12.85
C MET A 763 15.54 1.62 13.51
N SER A 764 16.23 1.77 14.65
CA SER A 764 16.37 3.03 15.39
C SER A 764 17.65 3.80 15.05
N ARG A 765 18.48 3.33 14.11
CA ARG A 765 19.69 4.06 13.69
C ARG A 765 19.33 5.38 13.01
N ARG A 766 20.14 6.41 13.27
CA ARG A 766 19.89 7.80 12.84
C ARG A 766 21.09 8.46 12.16
N ASP A 767 22.00 7.66 11.61
CA ASP A 767 23.11 8.17 10.82
C ASP A 767 22.61 8.49 9.40
N ASN A 768 22.44 9.78 9.12
CA ASN A 768 21.97 10.27 7.83
C ASN A 768 23.12 10.55 6.83
N THR A 769 24.33 10.04 7.08
CA THR A 769 25.45 10.15 6.15
C THR A 769 25.05 9.60 4.78
N ASP A 770 25.06 10.49 3.78
CA ASP A 770 24.88 10.14 2.37
C ASP A 770 26.20 9.58 1.84
N VAL A 771 26.26 8.27 1.62
CA VAL A 771 27.45 7.61 1.04
C VAL A 771 27.55 7.80 -0.48
N GLY A 772 26.62 8.55 -1.07
CA GLY A 772 26.54 8.85 -2.49
C GLY A 772 25.12 8.66 -3.01
N LEU A 773 24.72 9.46 -4.00
CA LEU A 773 23.43 9.35 -4.69
C LEU A 773 22.19 9.46 -3.77
N GLY A 774 22.32 9.94 -2.54
CA GLY A 774 21.22 9.99 -1.58
C GLY A 774 21.01 8.67 -0.82
N ASN A 775 22.00 7.78 -0.82
CA ASN A 775 21.91 6.51 -0.12
C ASN A 775 22.40 6.65 1.32
N THR A 776 21.53 6.36 2.29
CA THR A 776 21.81 6.55 3.73
C THR A 776 21.67 5.23 4.51
N PRO A 777 22.63 4.29 4.37
CA PRO A 777 22.52 2.95 4.96
C PRO A 777 22.56 2.95 6.50
N GLY A 778 23.02 4.03 7.12
CA GLY A 778 23.02 4.27 8.57
C GLY A 778 21.70 4.79 9.15
N TRP A 779 20.71 5.11 8.30
CA TRP A 779 19.39 5.56 8.76
C TRP A 779 18.39 4.42 8.69
N ALA A 780 17.81 4.05 9.83
CA ALA A 780 16.90 2.92 9.98
C ALA A 780 17.49 1.62 9.38
N TRP A 781 16.65 0.66 9.00
CA TRP A 781 17.09 -0.56 8.32
C TRP A 781 16.11 -0.95 7.22
N ALA A 782 16.60 -1.27 6.02
CA ALA A 782 15.75 -1.66 4.90
C ALA A 782 15.78 -3.19 4.68
N TRP A 783 14.64 -3.82 4.45
CA TRP A 783 14.66 -5.22 4.00
C TRP A 783 14.81 -5.31 2.48
N PRO A 784 15.49 -6.31 1.92
CA PRO A 784 16.25 -7.34 2.64
C PRO A 784 17.69 -6.89 2.94
N ALA A 785 18.21 -7.25 4.12
CA ALA A 785 19.63 -7.10 4.49
C ALA A 785 20.24 -5.70 4.27
N ASN A 786 19.46 -4.64 4.52
CA ASN A 786 19.80 -3.23 4.32
C ASN A 786 20.02 -2.79 2.86
N ARG A 787 19.64 -3.59 1.86
CA ARG A 787 19.71 -3.25 0.43
C ARG A 787 18.72 -2.14 0.09
N ARG A 788 19.21 -0.98 -0.35
CA ARG A 788 18.40 0.22 -0.55
C ARG A 788 17.79 0.27 -1.95
N ILE A 789 18.49 -0.21 -2.96
CA ILE A 789 17.98 -0.38 -4.33
C ILE A 789 17.97 -1.87 -4.68
N LEU A 790 16.78 -2.42 -4.95
CA LEU A 790 16.63 -3.81 -5.38
C LEU A 790 17.22 -4.01 -6.77
N TYR A 791 17.70 -5.23 -7.03
CA TYR A 791 18.23 -5.67 -8.34
C TYR A 791 19.45 -4.86 -8.78
N ASN A 792 20.18 -4.26 -7.84
CA ASN A 792 21.31 -3.36 -8.14
C ASN A 792 22.46 -4.03 -8.91
N ARG A 793 22.53 -5.37 -8.98
CA ARG A 793 23.43 -6.07 -9.93
C ARG A 793 23.14 -5.68 -11.37
N ALA A 794 21.89 -5.40 -11.73
CA ALA A 794 21.50 -4.98 -13.06
C ALA A 794 22.01 -3.57 -13.43
N SER A 795 22.56 -2.82 -12.48
CA SER A 795 23.24 -1.53 -12.74
C SER A 795 24.61 -1.64 -13.42
N CYS A 796 25.09 -2.86 -13.60
CA CYS A 796 26.36 -3.17 -14.25
C CYS A 796 26.16 -4.09 -15.46
N THR A 797 27.10 -4.04 -16.40
CA THR A 797 27.26 -4.99 -17.49
C THR A 797 27.47 -6.41 -16.99
N PRO A 798 27.37 -7.45 -17.85
CA PRO A 798 27.72 -8.82 -17.49
C PRO A 798 29.12 -8.94 -16.88
N GLU A 799 30.09 -8.16 -17.37
CA GLU A 799 31.48 -8.10 -16.91
C GLU A 799 31.66 -7.33 -15.59
N GLY A 800 30.60 -6.73 -15.05
CA GLY A 800 30.59 -6.03 -13.77
C GLY A 800 31.07 -4.59 -13.78
N LYS A 801 31.04 -3.95 -14.95
CA LYS A 801 31.26 -2.50 -15.11
C LYS A 801 29.93 -1.75 -14.99
N PRO A 802 29.85 -0.61 -14.28
CA PRO A 802 28.61 0.19 -14.26
C PRO A 802 28.20 0.63 -15.66
N TRP A 803 26.90 0.58 -15.99
CA TRP A 803 26.37 1.14 -17.25
C TRP A 803 26.60 2.65 -17.34
N ASP A 804 26.44 3.33 -16.20
CA ASP A 804 26.76 4.74 -16.01
C ASP A 804 27.78 4.91 -14.88
N PRO A 805 29.05 5.20 -15.20
CA PRO A 805 30.09 5.43 -14.19
C PRO A 805 29.78 6.58 -13.22
N SER A 806 28.96 7.57 -13.61
CA SER A 806 28.56 8.69 -12.74
C SER A 806 27.49 8.29 -11.71
N ARG A 807 26.83 7.14 -11.92
CA ARG A 807 25.83 6.54 -11.01
C ARG A 807 26.26 5.15 -10.54
N LYS A 808 27.54 4.97 -10.25
CA LYS A 808 28.08 3.72 -9.71
C LYS A 808 27.46 3.39 -8.36
N LEU A 809 26.60 2.36 -8.34
CA LEU A 809 25.96 1.84 -7.13
C LEU A 809 26.77 0.72 -6.50
N ILE A 810 27.07 -0.31 -7.30
CA ILE A 810 28.00 -1.41 -7.00
C ILE A 810 28.88 -1.67 -8.24
N ALA A 811 29.98 -2.40 -8.08
CA ALA A 811 30.75 -2.97 -9.18
C ALA A 811 31.56 -4.18 -8.70
N TRP A 812 32.00 -5.01 -9.64
CA TRP A 812 32.98 -6.06 -9.35
C TRP A 812 34.37 -5.42 -9.19
N ASN A 813 35.09 -5.76 -8.10
CA ASN A 813 36.42 -5.23 -7.84
C ASN A 813 37.57 -6.24 -8.09
N GLY A 814 37.26 -7.42 -8.64
CA GLY A 814 38.19 -8.54 -8.81
C GLY A 814 37.97 -9.68 -7.82
N GLU A 815 37.37 -9.41 -6.66
CA GLU A 815 37.14 -10.39 -5.58
C GLU A 815 35.67 -10.45 -5.14
N LYS A 816 34.99 -9.30 -5.08
CA LYS A 816 33.60 -9.20 -4.64
C LYS A 816 32.86 -8.01 -5.26
N TRP A 817 31.53 -8.08 -5.23
CA TRP A 817 30.65 -6.95 -5.50
C TRP A 817 30.65 -6.01 -4.30
N ALA A 818 30.99 -4.75 -4.54
CA ALA A 818 31.02 -3.72 -3.52
C ALA A 818 30.68 -2.34 -4.09
N GLY A 819 30.25 -1.43 -3.23
CA GLY A 819 29.94 -0.05 -3.60
C GLY A 819 29.24 0.68 -2.47
N ILE A 820 28.41 1.65 -2.84
CA ILE A 820 27.69 2.51 -1.90
C ILE A 820 26.36 1.91 -1.43
N ASP A 821 25.95 0.75 -1.96
CA ASP A 821 24.80 -0.05 -1.51
C ASP A 821 25.21 -1.51 -1.28
N VAL A 822 24.40 -2.23 -0.49
CA VAL A 822 24.58 -3.67 -0.29
C VAL A 822 24.21 -4.41 -1.58
N PRO A 823 25.06 -5.29 -2.15
CA PRO A 823 24.70 -6.03 -3.35
C PRO A 823 23.43 -6.86 -3.15
N ASP A 824 22.43 -6.67 -4.01
CA ASP A 824 21.28 -7.57 -4.19
C ASP A 824 21.69 -8.76 -5.06
N PHE A 825 22.74 -9.44 -4.60
CA PHE A 825 23.47 -10.45 -5.32
C PHE A 825 24.29 -11.29 -4.34
N LYS A 826 24.83 -12.42 -4.80
CA LYS A 826 25.84 -13.16 -4.05
C LYS A 826 27.17 -12.40 -4.20
N ALA A 827 27.70 -11.84 -3.11
CA ALA A 827 28.79 -10.87 -3.17
C ALA A 827 30.09 -11.42 -3.76
N ASP A 828 30.37 -12.71 -3.60
CA ASP A 828 31.54 -13.44 -4.09
C ASP A 828 31.29 -14.17 -5.43
N ALA A 829 30.13 -13.97 -6.08
CA ALA A 829 29.87 -14.53 -7.41
C ALA A 829 30.48 -13.63 -8.50
N GLY A 830 31.61 -14.04 -9.06
CA GLY A 830 32.30 -13.34 -10.14
C GLY A 830 31.47 -13.24 -11.44
N PRO A 831 31.76 -12.25 -12.32
CA PRO A 831 31.11 -12.11 -13.63
C PRO A 831 31.06 -13.39 -14.48
N ASP A 832 32.09 -14.23 -14.38
CA ASP A 832 32.27 -15.50 -15.08
C ASP A 832 31.30 -16.61 -14.64
N THR A 833 30.65 -16.45 -13.49
CA THR A 833 29.69 -17.45 -12.95
C THR A 833 28.38 -17.55 -13.74
N GLY A 834 28.05 -16.55 -14.57
CA GLY A 834 26.80 -16.52 -15.33
C GLY A 834 25.53 -16.26 -14.50
N MET A 835 25.67 -15.89 -13.21
CA MET A 835 24.54 -15.58 -12.34
C MET A 835 23.89 -14.23 -12.71
N ASN A 836 22.57 -14.21 -12.87
CA ASN A 836 21.81 -13.04 -13.30
C ASN A 836 21.21 -12.22 -12.13
N PRO A 837 20.91 -10.93 -12.34
CA PRO A 837 20.57 -9.98 -11.26
C PRO A 837 19.25 -10.22 -10.53
N PHE A 838 18.29 -10.95 -11.09
CA PHE A 838 16.96 -11.15 -10.49
C PHE A 838 16.93 -12.40 -9.64
N ILE A 839 17.63 -12.34 -8.50
CA ILE A 839 18.00 -13.52 -7.69
C ILE A 839 16.82 -14.32 -7.11
N MET A 840 15.61 -13.75 -7.11
CA MET A 840 14.40 -14.43 -6.65
C MET A 840 13.67 -15.16 -7.78
N ASN A 841 13.96 -14.87 -9.05
CA ASN A 841 13.38 -15.59 -10.18
C ASN A 841 14.19 -16.88 -10.43
N PRO A 842 13.53 -18.02 -10.69
CA PRO A 842 14.23 -19.29 -10.95
C PRO A 842 15.12 -19.27 -12.20
N GLU A 843 14.80 -18.43 -13.19
CA GLU A 843 15.61 -18.18 -14.38
C GLU A 843 16.63 -17.03 -14.18
N GLY A 844 16.62 -16.34 -13.03
CA GLY A 844 17.56 -15.26 -12.71
C GLY A 844 17.36 -13.94 -13.48
N VAL A 845 16.43 -13.88 -14.44
CA VAL A 845 16.17 -12.72 -15.31
C VAL A 845 14.82 -12.05 -15.04
N GLY A 846 14.63 -10.83 -15.52
CA GLY A 846 13.34 -10.11 -15.51
C GLY A 846 12.40 -10.63 -16.60
N ARG A 847 11.10 -10.75 -16.29
CA ARG A 847 10.12 -11.36 -17.22
C ARG A 847 9.39 -10.34 -18.10
N LEU A 848 9.66 -10.36 -19.40
CA LEU A 848 8.79 -9.76 -20.42
C LEU A 848 7.54 -10.63 -20.63
N PHE A 849 7.68 -11.95 -20.64
CA PHE A 849 6.59 -12.94 -20.61
C PHE A 849 6.45 -13.54 -19.21
N ALA A 850 5.29 -13.35 -18.55
CA ALA A 850 5.12 -13.64 -17.12
C ALA A 850 4.84 -15.12 -16.77
N VAL A 851 4.95 -16.02 -17.75
CA VAL A 851 4.58 -17.44 -17.63
C VAL A 851 3.19 -17.65 -17.02
N ASP A 852 3.02 -18.69 -16.20
CA ASP A 852 1.77 -19.05 -15.52
C ASP A 852 1.42 -18.18 -14.29
N LYS A 853 2.08 -17.03 -14.08
CA LYS A 853 1.97 -16.29 -12.80
C LYS A 853 0.72 -15.43 -12.66
N LEU A 854 0.10 -15.01 -13.76
CA LEU A 854 -1.09 -14.15 -13.73
C LEU A 854 -2.32 -14.91 -14.25
N ALA A 855 -3.50 -14.49 -13.82
CA ALA A 855 -4.77 -15.15 -14.11
C ALA A 855 -5.30 -14.81 -15.51
N ASP A 856 -4.93 -13.65 -16.04
CA ASP A 856 -5.52 -13.00 -17.21
C ASP A 856 -4.52 -12.83 -18.38
N GLY A 857 -3.37 -13.50 -18.33
CA GLY A 857 -2.44 -13.63 -19.45
C GLY A 857 -0.96 -13.43 -19.09
N PRO A 858 -0.03 -14.03 -19.85
CA PRO A 858 1.41 -13.85 -19.66
C PRO A 858 1.94 -12.53 -20.27
N PHE A 859 1.18 -11.94 -21.20
CA PHE A 859 1.32 -10.56 -21.67
C PHE A 859 0.09 -9.74 -21.27
N PRO A 860 0.25 -8.44 -20.98
CA PRO A 860 -0.88 -7.52 -20.82
C PRO A 860 -1.71 -7.38 -22.10
N GLU A 861 -3.03 -7.34 -21.95
CA GLU A 861 -3.97 -7.08 -23.04
C GLU A 861 -5.06 -6.10 -22.59
N HIS A 862 -5.47 -5.18 -23.48
CA HIS A 862 -6.51 -4.21 -23.15
C HIS A 862 -7.88 -4.86 -23.08
N TYR A 863 -8.48 -4.79 -21.89
CA TYR A 863 -9.90 -5.04 -21.70
C TYR A 863 -10.55 -3.81 -21.07
N GLU A 864 -11.79 -3.53 -21.47
CA GLU A 864 -12.57 -2.46 -20.89
C GLU A 864 -12.96 -2.75 -19.42
N PRO A 865 -13.13 -1.70 -18.59
CA PRO A 865 -13.77 -1.81 -17.28
C PRO A 865 -15.13 -2.51 -17.36
N MET A 866 -15.60 -3.07 -16.23
CA MET A 866 -16.86 -3.82 -16.20
C MET A 866 -18.07 -2.95 -16.55
N GLU A 867 -17.98 -1.65 -16.26
CA GLU A 867 -18.92 -0.64 -16.74
C GLU A 867 -18.19 0.27 -17.75
N SER A 868 -18.21 -0.11 -19.02
CA SER A 868 -17.54 0.64 -20.09
C SER A 868 -18.41 1.77 -20.64
N PRO A 869 -17.88 3.00 -20.81
CA PRO A 869 -18.64 4.14 -21.34
C PRO A 869 -19.02 3.99 -22.82
N ILE A 870 -18.32 3.13 -23.56
CA ILE A 870 -18.55 2.90 -25.01
C ILE A 870 -19.24 1.56 -25.30
N GLY A 871 -19.45 0.71 -24.28
CA GLY A 871 -20.18 -0.55 -24.38
C GLY A 871 -19.56 -1.63 -25.28
N THR A 872 -18.33 -1.43 -25.76
CA THR A 872 -17.60 -2.36 -26.62
C THR A 872 -16.09 -2.20 -26.42
N ASN A 873 -15.30 -3.14 -26.91
CA ASN A 873 -13.84 -3.01 -26.99
C ASN A 873 -13.41 -3.02 -28.46
N PRO A 874 -13.03 -1.86 -29.04
CA PRO A 874 -12.62 -1.79 -30.44
C PRO A 874 -11.39 -2.62 -30.81
N LEU A 875 -10.58 -3.07 -29.85
CA LEU A 875 -9.44 -3.95 -30.12
C LEU A 875 -9.86 -5.40 -30.43
N HIS A 876 -10.94 -5.86 -29.79
CA HIS A 876 -11.52 -7.19 -29.99
C HIS A 876 -12.97 -7.21 -29.45
N PRO A 877 -13.98 -6.85 -30.27
CA PRO A 877 -15.35 -6.64 -29.80
C PRO A 877 -16.03 -7.87 -29.18
N LYS A 878 -15.51 -9.08 -29.43
CA LYS A 878 -16.01 -10.34 -28.86
C LYS A 878 -15.67 -10.49 -27.38
N VAL A 879 -14.61 -9.82 -26.89
CA VAL A 879 -14.15 -9.87 -25.50
C VAL A 879 -14.00 -8.44 -24.99
N VAL A 880 -15.08 -7.90 -24.42
CA VAL A 880 -15.13 -6.50 -24.01
C VAL A 880 -14.29 -6.25 -22.75
N SER A 881 -14.66 -6.91 -21.65
CA SER A 881 -13.95 -6.88 -20.37
C SER A 881 -13.16 -8.16 -20.17
N SER A 882 -12.22 -8.16 -19.21
CA SER A 882 -11.33 -9.31 -19.02
C SER A 882 -12.14 -10.58 -18.72
N PRO A 883 -11.90 -11.67 -19.46
CA PRO A 883 -12.68 -12.89 -19.34
C PRO A 883 -12.36 -13.69 -18.06
N ALA A 884 -11.34 -13.27 -17.31
CA ALA A 884 -10.89 -13.89 -16.06
C ALA A 884 -11.43 -13.16 -14.79
N VAL A 885 -12.30 -12.16 -14.94
CA VAL A 885 -12.89 -11.44 -13.81
C VAL A 885 -13.86 -12.34 -13.05
N ARG A 886 -13.71 -12.41 -11.72
CA ARG A 886 -14.71 -13.02 -10.84
C ARG A 886 -15.79 -11.98 -10.52
N ILE A 887 -17.05 -12.35 -10.74
CA ILE A 887 -18.21 -11.55 -10.33
C ILE A 887 -19.28 -12.47 -9.72
N PHE A 888 -19.83 -12.09 -8.56
CA PHE A 888 -20.93 -12.84 -7.96
C PHE A 888 -22.25 -12.56 -8.69
N LYS A 889 -23.19 -13.51 -8.63
CA LYS A 889 -24.46 -13.44 -9.37
C LYS A 889 -25.22 -12.14 -9.09
N GLY A 890 -25.41 -11.80 -7.81
CA GLY A 890 -26.14 -10.59 -7.41
C GLY A 890 -25.44 -9.30 -7.78
N ASP A 891 -24.10 -9.30 -7.91
CA ASP A 891 -23.35 -8.09 -8.29
C ASP A 891 -23.38 -7.83 -9.79
N ARG A 892 -23.53 -8.87 -10.61
CA ARG A 892 -23.72 -8.72 -12.06
C ARG A 892 -24.99 -7.95 -12.39
N GLU A 893 -26.07 -8.19 -11.63
CA GLU A 893 -27.34 -7.47 -11.77
C GLU A 893 -27.27 -6.00 -11.30
N ARG A 894 -26.20 -5.64 -10.57
CA ARG A 894 -25.94 -4.29 -10.05
C ARG A 894 -24.93 -3.50 -10.89
N LEU A 895 -24.51 -4.00 -12.05
CA LEU A 895 -23.78 -3.24 -13.05
C LEU A 895 -24.74 -2.37 -13.86
N GLY A 896 -24.41 -1.11 -14.03
CA GLY A 896 -25.09 -0.14 -14.87
C GLY A 896 -24.60 -0.20 -16.31
N THR A 897 -25.42 0.33 -17.22
CA THR A 897 -25.07 0.46 -18.64
C THR A 897 -24.74 1.90 -19.02
N HIS A 898 -23.97 2.12 -20.09
CA HIS A 898 -23.68 3.47 -20.62
C HIS A 898 -24.93 4.24 -21.07
N LYS A 899 -26.07 3.55 -21.27
CA LYS A 899 -27.35 4.20 -21.58
C LYS A 899 -27.99 4.83 -20.34
N GLU A 900 -27.92 4.14 -19.19
CA GLU A 900 -28.47 4.61 -17.92
C GLU A 900 -27.51 5.56 -17.20
N PHE A 901 -26.21 5.29 -17.29
CA PHE A 901 -25.13 5.99 -16.60
C PHE A 901 -24.04 6.36 -17.62
N PRO A 902 -24.18 7.48 -18.34
CA PRO A 902 -23.37 7.77 -19.52
C PRO A 902 -21.97 8.33 -19.23
N TYR A 903 -21.62 8.61 -17.97
CA TYR A 903 -20.37 9.28 -17.62
C TYR A 903 -19.44 8.36 -16.85
N VAL A 904 -18.14 8.48 -17.10
CA VAL A 904 -17.12 7.76 -16.33
C VAL A 904 -17.02 8.39 -14.94
N GLY A 905 -17.23 7.60 -13.90
CA GLY A 905 -16.92 7.94 -12.52
C GLY A 905 -15.53 7.46 -12.14
N THR A 906 -14.77 8.31 -11.44
CA THR A 906 -13.46 7.95 -10.90
C THR A 906 -13.27 8.53 -9.50
N THR A 907 -12.81 7.71 -8.56
CA THR A 907 -12.57 8.13 -7.17
C THR A 907 -11.10 8.39 -6.88
N TYR A 908 -10.78 9.42 -6.09
CA TYR A 908 -9.39 9.77 -5.76
C TYR A 908 -9.25 10.53 -4.43
N ARG A 909 -8.03 11.01 -4.18
CA ARG A 909 -7.62 11.71 -2.97
C ARG A 909 -7.27 13.17 -3.24
N LEU A 910 -7.40 13.98 -2.21
CA LEU A 910 -6.90 15.34 -2.07
C LEU A 910 -5.74 15.35 -1.09
N THR A 911 -4.85 16.33 -1.22
CA THR A 911 -3.63 16.43 -0.39
C THR A 911 -3.95 16.55 1.10
N GLU A 912 -5.03 17.25 1.41
CA GLU A 912 -5.42 17.71 2.74
C GLU A 912 -6.06 16.60 3.56
N HIS A 913 -6.59 15.55 2.93
CA HIS A 913 -7.25 14.46 3.62
C HIS A 913 -6.61 13.09 3.36
N PHE A 914 -6.66 12.23 4.37
CA PHE A 914 -6.19 10.86 4.33
C PHE A 914 -7.36 9.90 4.54
N GLN A 915 -7.68 9.14 3.49
CA GLN A 915 -8.81 8.19 3.50
C GLN A 915 -10.07 8.88 4.07
N PHE A 916 -10.73 8.24 5.04
CA PHE A 916 -11.88 8.76 5.79
C PHE A 916 -11.49 9.17 7.21
N TRP A 917 -10.22 9.47 7.45
CA TRP A 917 -9.64 9.62 8.80
C TRP A 917 -9.51 11.09 9.21
N THR A 918 -8.82 11.89 8.40
CA THR A 918 -8.50 13.29 8.72
C THR A 918 -9.69 14.24 8.68
N LYS A 919 -10.88 13.77 8.29
CA LYS A 919 -12.12 14.54 8.51
C LYS A 919 -12.41 14.75 10.00
N SER A 920 -11.75 13.99 10.86
CA SER A 920 -11.77 14.18 12.32
C SER A 920 -10.64 15.10 12.83
N VAL A 921 -9.85 15.69 11.93
CA VAL A 921 -8.71 16.56 12.25
C VAL A 921 -9.08 17.99 11.86
N ARG A 922 -9.13 18.90 12.83
CA ARG A 922 -9.74 20.22 12.65
C ARG A 922 -9.01 21.06 11.60
N LEU A 923 -7.68 21.13 11.61
CA LEU A 923 -6.92 21.84 10.58
C LEU A 923 -7.20 21.31 9.16
N ASN A 924 -7.29 19.99 8.98
CA ASN A 924 -7.57 19.38 7.69
C ASN A 924 -9.03 19.63 7.25
N ALA A 925 -9.97 19.55 8.19
CA ALA A 925 -11.37 19.89 7.96
C ALA A 925 -11.56 21.38 7.63
N ILE A 926 -10.72 22.29 8.14
CA ILE A 926 -10.74 23.70 7.72
C ILE A 926 -10.23 23.83 6.27
N ALA A 927 -9.20 23.07 5.91
CA ALA A 927 -8.60 23.14 4.58
C ALA A 927 -9.50 22.57 3.47
N GLN A 928 -10.26 21.49 3.74
CA GLN A 928 -11.23 20.90 2.81
C GLN A 928 -12.55 20.53 3.54
N PRO A 929 -13.41 21.51 3.83
CA PRO A 929 -14.51 21.34 4.78
C PRO A 929 -15.72 20.56 4.28
N GLU A 930 -15.94 20.50 2.97
CA GLU A 930 -17.22 20.05 2.41
C GLU A 930 -17.00 19.19 1.18
N GLN A 931 -17.81 18.14 1.04
CA GLN A 931 -17.74 17.21 -0.07
C GLN A 931 -18.11 17.90 -1.39
N PHE A 932 -17.31 17.62 -2.41
CA PHE A 932 -17.54 18.10 -3.76
C PHE A 932 -17.28 17.01 -4.80
N VAL A 933 -17.70 17.25 -6.04
CA VAL A 933 -17.33 16.49 -7.24
C VAL A 933 -16.79 17.44 -8.31
N GLU A 934 -15.85 16.97 -9.11
CA GLU A 934 -15.23 17.74 -10.20
C GLU A 934 -15.86 17.37 -11.54
N ILE A 935 -16.34 18.38 -12.29
CA ILE A 935 -16.93 18.20 -13.62
C ILE A 935 -16.36 19.22 -14.61
N SER A 936 -16.33 18.85 -15.89
CA SER A 936 -15.90 19.76 -16.96
C SER A 936 -16.90 20.90 -17.16
N GLU A 937 -16.42 22.05 -17.65
CA GLU A 937 -17.28 23.18 -18.08
C GLU A 937 -18.33 22.75 -19.12
N GLN A 938 -17.97 21.84 -20.04
CA GLN A 938 -18.89 21.34 -21.05
C GLN A 938 -20.05 20.55 -20.44
N LEU A 939 -19.76 19.53 -19.62
CA LEU A 939 -20.81 18.74 -18.93
C LEU A 939 -21.70 19.64 -18.05
N ALA A 940 -21.10 20.59 -17.34
CA ALA A 940 -21.83 21.53 -16.50
C ALA A 940 -22.82 22.36 -17.31
N LYS A 941 -22.41 22.86 -18.49
CA LYS A 941 -23.29 23.58 -19.42
C LYS A 941 -24.43 22.70 -19.95
N GLU A 942 -24.11 21.46 -20.37
CA GLU A 942 -25.10 20.49 -20.86
C GLU A 942 -26.16 20.14 -19.80
N LYS A 943 -25.78 20.13 -18.52
CA LYS A 943 -26.67 19.81 -17.38
C LYS A 943 -27.26 21.03 -16.66
N GLY A 944 -26.91 22.25 -17.04
CA GLY A 944 -27.35 23.47 -16.35
C GLY A 944 -26.84 23.60 -14.91
N ILE A 945 -25.62 23.13 -14.63
CA ILE A 945 -24.98 23.15 -13.31
C ILE A 945 -23.99 24.32 -13.23
N ALA A 946 -24.17 25.21 -12.25
CA ALA A 946 -23.22 26.29 -11.98
C ALA A 946 -22.12 25.87 -10.99
N GLN A 947 -21.03 26.64 -10.96
CA GLN A 947 -19.98 26.49 -9.94
C GLN A 947 -20.59 26.60 -8.53
N GLY A 948 -20.39 25.58 -7.68
CA GLY A 948 -20.88 25.56 -6.30
C GLY A 948 -22.35 25.13 -6.12
N ASP A 949 -23.06 24.78 -7.20
CA ASP A 949 -24.39 24.17 -7.11
C ASP A 949 -24.32 22.83 -6.37
N TRP A 950 -25.43 22.43 -5.76
CA TRP A 950 -25.61 21.06 -5.28
C TRP A 950 -25.96 20.16 -6.46
N VAL A 951 -25.34 18.98 -6.48
CA VAL A 951 -25.58 17.94 -7.48
C VAL A 951 -25.75 16.60 -6.82
N LYS A 952 -26.52 15.74 -7.47
CA LYS A 952 -26.66 14.33 -7.13
C LYS A 952 -25.93 13.51 -8.18
N VAL A 953 -24.94 12.74 -7.73
CA VAL A 953 -24.21 11.79 -8.57
C VAL A 953 -24.71 10.40 -8.21
N SER A 954 -25.16 9.64 -9.20
CA SER A 954 -25.77 8.32 -9.00
C SER A 954 -25.11 7.26 -9.88
N SER A 955 -25.09 6.04 -9.39
CA SER A 955 -24.79 4.83 -10.16
C SER A 955 -25.92 3.81 -9.94
N LYS A 956 -25.83 2.62 -10.54
CA LYS A 956 -26.83 1.56 -10.34
C LYS A 956 -26.98 1.15 -8.85
N ARG A 957 -25.98 1.44 -8.02
CA ARG A 957 -25.87 0.98 -6.63
C ARG A 957 -26.38 1.99 -5.60
N GLY A 958 -26.41 3.28 -5.94
CA GLY A 958 -26.88 4.34 -5.05
C GLY A 958 -26.45 5.73 -5.52
N PHE A 959 -26.45 6.70 -4.61
CA PHE A 959 -26.14 8.09 -4.93
C PHE A 959 -25.42 8.81 -3.78
N ILE A 960 -24.77 9.92 -4.14
CA ILE A 960 -24.27 10.94 -3.20
C ILE A 960 -24.82 12.31 -3.60
N LYS A 961 -24.92 13.23 -2.64
CA LYS A 961 -25.10 14.67 -2.91
C LYS A 961 -23.85 15.43 -2.51
N ALA A 962 -23.39 16.33 -3.36
CA ALA A 962 -22.14 17.08 -3.16
C ALA A 962 -22.19 18.44 -3.86
N LYS A 963 -21.23 19.31 -3.54
CA LYS A 963 -20.99 20.56 -4.29
C LYS A 963 -20.35 20.28 -5.64
N ALA A 964 -20.73 21.00 -6.69
CA ALA A 964 -20.09 20.92 -8.00
C ALA A 964 -18.89 21.88 -8.08
N VAL A 965 -17.72 21.33 -8.39
CA VAL A 965 -16.54 22.10 -8.85
C VAL A 965 -16.47 21.97 -10.37
N VAL A 966 -16.96 23.00 -11.05
CA VAL A 966 -16.90 23.15 -12.51
C VAL A 966 -15.51 23.68 -12.89
N THR A 967 -14.77 22.93 -13.70
CA THR A 967 -13.37 23.26 -13.95
C THR A 967 -12.85 22.79 -15.31
N LYS A 968 -11.91 23.55 -15.89
CA LYS A 968 -11.13 23.15 -17.07
C LYS A 968 -10.13 22.02 -16.81
N ARG A 969 -9.89 21.69 -15.54
CA ARG A 969 -9.02 20.58 -15.13
C ARG A 969 -9.62 19.20 -15.48
N MET A 970 -10.93 19.15 -15.67
CA MET A 970 -11.65 18.00 -16.23
C MET A 970 -12.00 18.31 -17.68
N LYS A 971 -11.70 17.37 -18.59
CA LYS A 971 -12.03 17.52 -20.02
C LYS A 971 -12.80 16.31 -20.52
N PRO A 972 -13.83 16.50 -21.35
CA PRO A 972 -14.34 15.40 -22.16
C PRO A 972 -13.28 14.98 -23.17
N LEU A 973 -13.28 13.69 -23.52
CA LEU A 973 -12.35 13.10 -24.47
C LEU A 973 -13.12 12.46 -25.63
N ALA A 974 -12.56 12.50 -26.83
CA ALA A 974 -13.07 11.76 -27.97
C ALA A 974 -12.56 10.32 -27.90
N ILE A 975 -13.46 9.37 -27.68
CA ILE A 975 -13.17 7.95 -27.50
C ILE A 975 -14.01 7.16 -28.48
N ASN A 976 -13.38 6.44 -29.40
CA ASN A 976 -14.09 5.69 -30.44
C ASN A 976 -15.19 6.54 -31.13
N GLN A 977 -14.83 7.78 -31.51
CA GLN A 977 -15.72 8.78 -32.12
C GLN A 977 -16.88 9.29 -31.23
N GLN A 978 -16.88 8.96 -29.93
CA GLN A 978 -17.86 9.43 -28.95
C GLN A 978 -17.24 10.45 -27.99
N THR A 979 -18.03 11.44 -27.57
CA THR A 979 -17.64 12.34 -26.48
C THR A 979 -17.86 11.65 -25.14
N VAL A 980 -16.79 11.32 -24.44
CA VAL A 980 -16.85 10.70 -23.10
C VAL A 980 -16.52 11.74 -22.03
N HIS A 981 -17.47 11.99 -21.13
CA HIS A 981 -17.25 12.84 -19.96
C HIS A 981 -16.77 12.01 -18.77
N GLN A 982 -15.92 12.62 -17.95
CA GLN A 982 -15.39 12.03 -16.71
C GLN A 982 -15.78 12.91 -15.52
N ILE A 983 -16.28 12.30 -14.45
CA ILE A 983 -16.67 12.94 -13.19
C ILE A 983 -15.69 12.49 -12.11
N GLY A 984 -15.05 13.47 -11.50
CA GLY A 984 -14.10 13.25 -10.42
C GLY A 984 -14.76 13.28 -9.05
N ILE A 985 -14.51 12.26 -8.23
CA ILE A 985 -15.22 12.07 -6.95
C ILE A 985 -14.21 11.83 -5.82
N PRO A 986 -13.75 12.87 -5.10
CA PRO A 986 -12.88 12.69 -3.95
C PRO A 986 -13.60 11.98 -2.80
N LEU A 987 -12.89 11.06 -2.15
CA LEU A 987 -13.52 10.05 -1.27
C LEU A 987 -13.73 10.47 0.19
N HIS A 988 -13.27 11.64 0.63
CA HIS A 988 -12.86 11.85 2.03
C HIS A 988 -13.96 12.02 3.10
N TRP A 989 -15.20 12.18 2.69
CA TRP A 989 -16.29 12.59 3.59
C TRP A 989 -17.18 11.42 4.00
N GLY A 990 -17.92 11.65 5.07
CA GLY A 990 -18.83 10.72 5.73
C GLY A 990 -19.63 11.47 6.80
N TRP A 991 -20.08 10.78 7.84
CA TRP A 991 -20.84 11.41 8.93
C TRP A 991 -20.09 11.47 10.26
N GLU A 992 -18.99 10.73 10.41
CA GLU A 992 -18.13 10.82 11.59
C GLU A 992 -17.05 11.89 11.39
N GLY A 993 -16.75 12.68 12.41
CA GLY A 993 -15.67 13.67 12.38
C GLY A 993 -16.15 15.12 12.53
N VAL A 994 -15.28 16.07 12.19
CA VAL A 994 -15.49 17.52 12.40
C VAL A 994 -15.63 18.31 11.10
N ALA A 995 -15.37 17.70 9.94
CA ALA A 995 -15.75 18.25 8.64
C ALA A 995 -17.27 18.26 8.49
N LYS A 996 -17.80 18.99 7.49
CA LYS A 996 -19.23 18.95 7.20
C LYS A 996 -19.63 17.53 6.80
N LYS A 997 -20.77 17.08 7.34
CA LYS A 997 -21.36 15.79 7.03
C LYS A 997 -21.58 15.66 5.52
N GLY A 998 -21.19 14.51 4.98
CA GLY A 998 -21.36 14.14 3.58
C GLY A 998 -21.82 12.70 3.42
N PHE A 999 -21.53 12.14 2.26
CA PHE A 999 -21.87 10.78 1.85
C PHE A 999 -20.61 9.96 1.65
N LEU A 1000 -20.71 8.66 1.94
CA LEU A 1000 -19.66 7.72 1.59
C LEU A 1000 -19.62 7.56 0.06
N THR A 1001 -18.52 8.01 -0.53
CA THR A 1001 -18.30 7.94 -1.99
C THR A 1001 -18.42 6.52 -2.53
N ASN A 1002 -18.03 5.52 -1.72
CA ASN A 1002 -18.04 4.13 -2.14
C ASN A 1002 -19.43 3.48 -2.23
N VAL A 1003 -20.50 4.24 -2.08
CA VAL A 1003 -21.83 3.83 -2.56
C VAL A 1003 -21.89 3.70 -4.09
N LEU A 1004 -20.98 4.36 -4.81
CA LEU A 1004 -21.00 4.48 -6.27
C LEU A 1004 -20.22 3.39 -7.04
N PRO A 1005 -19.01 2.96 -6.65
CA PRO A 1005 -18.22 2.00 -7.42
C PRO A 1005 -18.79 0.57 -7.40
N PRO A 1006 -18.52 -0.23 -8.44
CA PRO A 1006 -19.03 -1.60 -8.56
C PRO A 1006 -18.32 -2.58 -7.61
N PHE A 1007 -19.05 -3.62 -7.22
CA PHE A 1007 -18.56 -4.70 -6.36
C PHE A 1007 -17.84 -5.77 -7.19
N VAL A 1008 -16.72 -5.39 -7.81
CA VAL A 1008 -15.88 -6.24 -8.69
C VAL A 1008 -14.44 -5.77 -8.62
N GLY A 1009 -13.47 -6.64 -8.92
CA GLY A 1009 -12.04 -6.29 -8.81
C GLY A 1009 -11.09 -7.05 -9.71
N ASP A 1010 -9.81 -6.72 -9.57
CA ASP A 1010 -8.67 -7.27 -10.30
C ASP A 1010 -8.69 -8.81 -10.41
N CYS A 1011 -8.44 -9.35 -11.61
CA CYS A 1011 -8.46 -10.80 -11.86
C CYS A 1011 -7.56 -11.61 -10.93
N ASN A 1012 -6.44 -11.02 -10.50
CA ASN A 1012 -5.41 -11.72 -9.74
C ASN A 1012 -5.63 -11.59 -8.23
N THR A 1013 -6.08 -10.42 -7.78
CA THR A 1013 -6.04 -10.04 -6.37
C THR A 1013 -7.38 -9.56 -5.83
N GLN A 1014 -8.40 -9.43 -6.67
CA GLN A 1014 -9.73 -8.96 -6.29
C GLN A 1014 -9.73 -7.53 -5.72
N THR A 1015 -8.68 -6.74 -6.01
CA THR A 1015 -8.65 -5.31 -5.68
C THR A 1015 -9.75 -4.58 -6.45
N PRO A 1016 -10.69 -3.89 -5.76
CA PRO A 1016 -11.87 -3.41 -6.45
C PRO A 1016 -11.64 -2.31 -7.51
N GLU A 1017 -12.54 -2.26 -8.48
CA GLU A 1017 -12.54 -1.31 -9.61
C GLU A 1017 -13.09 0.06 -9.20
N TYR A 1018 -12.32 0.80 -8.39
CA TYR A 1018 -12.71 2.13 -7.90
C TYR A 1018 -12.42 3.28 -8.87
N LYS A 1019 -11.62 3.04 -9.91
CA LYS A 1019 -11.05 4.11 -10.77
C LYS A 1019 -11.78 4.32 -12.08
N SER A 1020 -12.57 3.35 -12.52
CA SER A 1020 -13.33 3.47 -13.77
C SER A 1020 -14.63 2.69 -13.67
N PHE A 1021 -15.73 3.41 -13.54
CA PHE A 1021 -17.09 2.86 -13.49
C PHE A 1021 -18.07 3.88 -14.08
N LEU A 1022 -19.37 3.59 -14.11
CA LEU A 1022 -20.36 4.48 -14.70
C LEU A 1022 -21.24 5.19 -13.68
N VAL A 1023 -21.50 6.47 -13.95
CA VAL A 1023 -22.38 7.35 -13.16
C VAL A 1023 -23.26 8.23 -14.05
N ASN A 1024 -24.28 8.82 -13.46
CA ASN A 1024 -25.03 9.96 -13.97
C ASN A 1024 -24.91 11.14 -12.98
N ILE A 1025 -25.23 12.35 -13.43
CA ILE A 1025 -25.27 13.56 -12.61
C ILE A 1025 -26.51 14.40 -12.93
N GLU A 1026 -27.13 14.93 -11.89
CA GLU A 1026 -28.27 15.85 -11.96
C GLU A 1026 -28.11 16.98 -10.93
N LYS A 1027 -28.75 18.12 -11.19
CA LYS A 1027 -28.85 19.22 -10.21
C LYS A 1027 -29.74 18.78 -9.05
N ALA A 1028 -29.35 19.09 -7.82
CA ALA A 1028 -29.99 18.59 -6.59
C ALA A 1028 -30.57 19.68 -5.71
#